data_AF-A0A9D5VLN2-F1
#
_entry.id   AF-A0A9D5VLN2-F1
#
_cell.length_a   1.000
_cell.length_b   1.000
_cell.length_c   1.000
_cell.angle_alpha   90.00
_cell.angle_beta   90.00
_cell.angle_gamma   90.00
#
_symmetry.space_group_name_H-M   'P 1'
#
loop_
_entity.id
_entity.type
_entity.pdbx_description
1 polymer ?
#
loop_
_entity_poly.entity_id
_entity_poly.type
_entity_poly.pdbx_seq_one_letter_code
_entity_poly.pdbx_strand_id
1 'polypeptide(L)'
;MKKKNKNTKPAILAPPLKPPLSTLSTLPKLSLLALLLIIFIVYMITLHPSTGAGDTGEFVTVANYLGVHHPPGYPLYSILGHLFILIAGLLPGTGHEAVVINFSSAIYALATLGLFACLLHRHGIRPLLNLAITGVLAFSPLFWSYATVAEVFQLNNLLCMLLLVLTEKVLSNKQIQLPTILSGAFVGGLALSHHHTAVLLVIPCFIAVTLKIGAIFKQQPKLLFLAMFVFFLGLTPYALLPLHSSGIPLIYWGDQSTLEGFFHHFFRGEYGTWQLLAQGEATVTTPRPKQVYLFFYEFSRATLFLGVPLLLFLFIAGKRLKEHITPFITLLMISFLFYFSIFTLLSNNNLSHPVYYDLNLRFWILPQLLLFLIIPTLIQLTKRLPAIPLKFEKYFLLLPAIALALHFNECNQKSAPDYAGLYQATLERLPQNALVLSSGDVENNNFRYIQYVKNVRRDVVIIDRGTLYKSWSKSYVSKHFPSVTLPATTMGYAGLAQEYTLLELLKANSRNFPIFLSPMSHFEQVKKVEESVRAWAHLVAFGPLLQVIPLSVWNSNKLLTITTLASAFQFFDRLDEKYPITYTRKLSWDYAMADQYNQIKLSLCIEALNFLLANPPPDTALARKIITTSEHVIASFPTPPIDYHKMVAGALSILSPRDKPTIAKFLFHANKYLNEGDPQAIDYPSYQKVYQHYNSL
;
A
#
# COMPACT_ATOMS: atom_id res chain seq x y z
N MET A 1 44.76 56.95 23.48
CA MET A 1 43.32 56.87 23.16
C MET A 1 43.12 56.68 21.66
N LYS A 2 42.72 55.48 21.20
CA LYS A 2 42.25 55.25 19.81
C LYS A 2 40.96 54.42 19.88
N LYS A 3 39.80 55.07 19.75
CA LYS A 3 38.49 54.42 19.70
C LYS A 3 38.32 53.75 18.34
N LYS A 4 38.26 52.41 18.33
CA LYS A 4 37.77 51.61 17.19
C LYS A 4 36.26 51.81 17.08
N ASN A 5 35.81 52.46 16.02
CA ASN A 5 34.40 52.60 15.70
C ASN A 5 33.90 51.30 15.05
N LYS A 6 33.22 50.44 15.81
CA LYS A 6 32.49 49.27 15.29
C LYS A 6 31.05 49.70 14.99
N ASN A 7 30.81 50.17 13.77
CA ASN A 7 29.45 50.30 13.23
C ASN A 7 29.11 49.04 12.40
N THR A 8 28.63 48.00 13.08
CA THR A 8 27.89 46.91 12.44
C THR A 8 26.43 47.33 12.30
N LYS A 9 26.03 47.77 11.11
CA LYS A 9 24.61 47.99 10.79
C LYS A 9 23.86 46.64 10.83
N PRO A 10 22.70 46.53 11.51
CA PRO A 10 21.87 45.34 11.44
C PRO A 10 21.29 45.19 10.02
N ALA A 11 21.18 43.94 9.54
CA ALA A 11 20.52 43.63 8.28
C ALA A 11 19.05 44.06 8.37
N ILE A 12 18.71 45.14 7.66
CA ILE A 12 17.37 45.72 7.64
C ILE A 12 16.45 44.75 6.86
N LEU A 13 15.40 44.25 7.53
CA LEU A 13 14.23 43.64 6.90
C LEU A 13 13.55 44.71 6.04
N ALA A 14 13.80 44.70 4.73
CA ALA A 14 13.26 45.68 3.78
C ALA A 14 12.00 45.14 3.06
N PRO A 15 11.06 46.02 2.66
CA PRO A 15 9.88 45.64 1.89
C PRO A 15 10.25 45.12 0.49
N PRO A 16 9.37 44.34 -0.17
CA PRO A 16 9.73 43.54 -1.33
C PRO A 16 10.11 44.42 -2.52
N LEU A 17 11.37 44.34 -2.93
CA LEU A 17 11.79 44.80 -4.25
C LEU A 17 11.12 43.91 -5.31
N LYS A 18 10.20 44.49 -6.09
CA LYS A 18 9.69 43.85 -7.32
C LYS A 18 10.88 43.44 -8.17
N PRO A 19 11.01 42.17 -8.59
CA PRO A 19 12.02 41.81 -9.57
C PRO A 19 11.67 42.48 -10.91
N PRO A 20 12.66 42.89 -11.72
CA PRO A 20 12.39 43.23 -13.10
C PRO A 20 11.89 41.96 -13.79
N LEU A 21 10.61 41.97 -14.19
CA LEU A 21 10.06 41.04 -15.16
C LEU A 21 10.71 41.37 -16.52
N SER A 22 11.95 40.92 -16.74
CA SER A 22 12.49 40.85 -18.10
C SER A 22 11.93 39.61 -18.76
N THR A 23 10.77 39.78 -19.39
CA THR A 23 10.33 39.13 -20.64
C THR A 23 10.85 37.70 -20.86
N LEU A 24 10.42 36.76 -20.02
CA LEU A 24 10.18 35.40 -20.48
C LEU A 24 8.81 35.40 -21.13
N SER A 25 8.77 35.12 -22.43
CA SER A 25 7.55 34.98 -23.22
C SER A 25 6.49 34.17 -22.47
N THR A 26 5.21 34.41 -22.72
CA THR A 26 4.11 33.63 -22.11
C THR A 26 4.12 32.15 -22.51
N LEU A 27 4.88 31.80 -23.56
CA LEU A 27 4.98 30.48 -24.17
C LEU A 27 5.38 29.34 -23.21
N PRO A 28 6.45 29.44 -22.39
CA PRO A 28 6.88 28.35 -21.50
C PRO A 28 5.88 28.05 -20.38
N LYS A 29 5.12 29.06 -19.94
CA LYS A 29 4.05 28.87 -18.94
C LYS A 29 2.88 28.11 -19.54
N LEU A 30 2.46 28.47 -20.76
CA LEU A 30 1.41 27.77 -21.49
C LEU A 30 1.80 26.32 -21.80
N SER A 31 3.05 26.06 -22.22
CA SER A 31 3.54 24.69 -22.46
C SER A 31 3.57 23.84 -21.19
N LEU A 32 3.94 24.40 -20.04
CA LEU A 32 3.89 23.69 -18.76
C LEU A 32 2.44 23.41 -18.34
N LEU A 33 1.54 24.37 -18.48
CA LEU A 33 0.11 24.15 -18.20
C LEU A 33 -0.49 23.09 -19.12
N ALA A 34 -0.14 23.10 -20.41
CA ALA A 34 -0.56 22.07 -21.36
C ALA A 34 -0.04 20.69 -20.97
N LEU A 35 1.24 20.58 -20.57
CA LEU A 35 1.81 19.32 -20.07
C LEU A 35 1.08 18.83 -18.80
N LEU A 36 0.85 19.72 -17.82
CA LEU A 36 0.14 19.38 -16.59
C LEU A 36 -1.31 18.97 -16.87
N LEU A 37 -1.97 19.57 -17.86
CA LEU A 37 -3.31 19.18 -18.29
C LEU A 37 -3.31 17.78 -18.93
N ILE A 38 -2.31 17.47 -19.78
CA ILE A 38 -2.15 16.13 -20.36
C ILE A 38 -1.93 15.10 -19.24
N ILE A 39 -1.04 15.39 -18.29
CA ILE A 39 -0.78 14.52 -17.14
C ILE A 39 -2.05 14.32 -16.31
N PHE A 40 -2.80 15.40 -16.04
CA PHE A 40 -4.09 15.34 -15.34
C PHE A 40 -5.07 14.40 -16.05
N ILE A 41 -5.25 14.55 -17.37
CA ILE A 41 -6.13 13.69 -18.17
C ILE A 41 -5.68 12.22 -18.07
N VAL A 42 -4.37 11.96 -18.21
CA VAL A 42 -3.83 10.60 -18.09
C VAL A 42 -4.08 10.01 -16.71
N TYR A 43 -3.81 10.76 -15.63
CA TYR A 43 -4.09 10.32 -14.27
C TYR A 43 -5.59 10.07 -14.05
N MET A 44 -6.46 10.82 -14.71
CA MET A 44 -7.90 10.64 -14.58
C MET A 44 -8.42 9.40 -15.32
N ILE A 45 -7.91 9.10 -16.52
CA ILE A 45 -8.29 7.88 -17.24
C ILE A 45 -7.70 6.62 -16.60
N THR A 46 -6.64 6.75 -15.80
CA THR A 46 -5.98 5.65 -15.09
C THR A 46 -6.26 5.62 -13.58
N LEU A 47 -7.16 6.48 -13.10
CA LEU A 47 -7.54 6.55 -11.69
C LEU A 47 -8.24 5.26 -11.25
N HIS A 48 -7.94 4.79 -10.03
CA HIS A 48 -8.67 3.66 -9.44
C HIS A 48 -10.15 4.06 -9.21
N PRO A 49 -11.13 3.24 -9.65
CA PRO A 49 -12.56 3.58 -9.57
C PRO A 49 -13.17 3.36 -8.18
N SER A 50 -12.44 2.70 -7.28
CA SER A 50 -12.88 2.32 -5.94
C SER A 50 -11.70 2.33 -4.94
N THR A 51 -11.76 1.54 -3.86
CA THR A 51 -10.61 1.25 -3.00
C THR A 51 -9.69 0.21 -3.64
N GLY A 52 -8.39 0.50 -3.68
CA GLY A 52 -7.35 -0.41 -4.15
C GLY A 52 -6.81 -1.33 -3.04
N ALA A 53 -5.70 -2.01 -3.31
CA ALA A 53 -4.98 -2.79 -2.30
C ALA A 53 -4.34 -1.91 -1.21
N GLY A 54 -3.86 -2.52 -0.12
CA GLY A 54 -3.21 -1.84 1.00
C GLY A 54 -4.16 -1.00 1.85
N ASP A 55 -3.77 0.24 2.11
CA ASP A 55 -4.40 1.12 3.11
C ASP A 55 -5.53 1.99 2.55
N THR A 56 -5.81 1.90 1.24
CA THR A 56 -6.75 2.80 0.56
C THR A 56 -8.15 2.78 1.20
N GLY A 57 -8.65 1.60 1.60
CA GLY A 57 -9.93 1.47 2.28
C GLY A 57 -9.95 2.16 3.64
N GLU A 58 -8.83 2.15 4.37
CA GLU A 58 -8.68 2.90 5.62
C GLU A 58 -8.67 4.40 5.35
N PHE A 59 -7.86 4.84 4.38
CA PHE A 59 -7.75 6.24 3.94
C PHE A 59 -9.10 6.84 3.57
N VAL A 60 -9.90 6.14 2.79
CA VAL A 60 -11.24 6.60 2.42
C VAL A 60 -12.19 6.61 3.61
N THR A 61 -12.16 5.57 4.45
CA THR A 61 -13.10 5.46 5.59
C THR A 61 -12.78 6.48 6.67
N VAL A 62 -11.52 6.66 7.05
CA VAL A 62 -11.12 7.68 8.02
C VAL A 62 -11.41 9.08 7.49
N ALA A 63 -11.19 9.37 6.21
CA ALA A 63 -11.55 10.68 5.65
C ALA A 63 -13.06 10.98 5.75
N ASN A 64 -13.93 9.96 5.70
CA ASN A 64 -15.37 10.13 5.90
C ASN A 64 -15.74 10.42 7.36
N TYR A 65 -15.06 9.79 8.32
CA TYR A 65 -15.43 9.83 9.74
C TYR A 65 -14.50 10.68 10.61
N LEU A 66 -13.44 11.26 10.03
CA LEU A 66 -12.30 11.84 10.74
C LEU A 66 -11.77 10.92 11.84
N GLY A 67 -11.72 9.61 11.60
CA GLY A 67 -11.16 8.62 12.53
C GLY A 67 -9.64 8.73 12.71
N VAL A 68 -9.05 7.68 13.28
CA VAL A 68 -7.59 7.60 13.49
C VAL A 68 -7.02 6.47 12.63
N HIS A 69 -6.07 6.82 11.74
CA HIS A 69 -5.30 5.84 10.96
C HIS A 69 -4.36 5.02 11.83
N HIS A 70 -3.90 3.91 11.25
CA HIS A 70 -2.69 3.25 11.72
C HIS A 70 -1.52 4.23 11.97
N PRO A 71 -0.61 3.92 12.93
CA PRO A 71 0.48 4.80 13.32
C PRO A 71 1.33 5.29 12.13
N PRO A 72 1.65 6.60 12.06
CA PRO A 72 1.50 7.62 13.10
C PRO A 72 0.16 8.38 13.09
N GLY A 73 -0.84 7.94 12.33
CA GLY A 73 -2.20 8.50 12.34
C GLY A 73 -2.53 9.49 11.21
N TYR A 74 -1.55 10.00 10.47
CA TYR A 74 -1.68 10.91 9.31
C TYR A 74 -2.78 11.99 9.44
N PRO A 75 -2.88 12.73 10.56
CA PRO A 75 -4.05 13.58 10.83
C PRO A 75 -4.28 14.69 9.80
N LEU A 76 -3.21 15.25 9.21
CA LEU A 76 -3.38 16.23 8.13
C LEU A 76 -4.05 15.62 6.89
N TYR A 77 -3.73 14.37 6.56
CA TYR A 77 -4.36 13.64 5.46
C TYR A 77 -5.85 13.44 5.73
N SER A 78 -6.23 13.06 6.95
CA SER A 78 -7.64 12.87 7.33
C SER A 78 -8.43 14.18 7.20
N ILE A 79 -7.89 15.30 7.68
CA ILE A 79 -8.54 16.62 7.60
C ILE A 79 -8.72 17.04 6.13
N LEU A 80 -7.68 16.94 5.33
CA LEU A 80 -7.76 17.33 3.92
C LEU A 80 -8.67 16.40 3.12
N GLY A 81 -8.59 15.09 3.35
CA GLY A 81 -9.47 14.10 2.72
C GLY A 81 -10.94 14.36 3.04
N HIS A 82 -11.26 14.67 4.30
CA HIS A 82 -12.61 15.06 4.70
C HIS A 82 -13.07 16.33 3.98
N LEU A 83 -12.20 17.34 3.85
CA LEU A 83 -12.50 18.54 3.09
C LEU A 83 -12.80 18.26 1.61
N PHE A 84 -12.03 17.36 0.97
CA PHE A 84 -12.30 16.93 -0.40
C PHE A 84 -13.67 16.26 -0.53
N ILE A 85 -14.05 15.39 0.42
CA ILE A 85 -15.37 14.74 0.45
C ILE A 85 -16.48 15.79 0.63
N LEU A 86 -16.32 16.75 1.54
CA LEU A 86 -17.29 17.83 1.75
C LEU A 86 -17.47 18.69 0.50
N ILE A 87 -16.38 19.10 -0.14
CA ILE A 87 -16.43 19.89 -1.39
C ILE A 87 -17.10 19.09 -2.51
N ALA A 88 -16.76 17.80 -2.65
CA ALA A 88 -17.37 16.93 -3.64
C ALA A 88 -18.87 16.78 -3.39
N GLY A 89 -19.31 16.64 -2.14
CA GLY A 89 -20.73 16.53 -1.78
C GLY A 89 -21.58 17.75 -2.13
N LEU A 90 -20.97 18.92 -2.33
CA LEU A 90 -21.67 20.12 -2.85
C LEU A 90 -21.95 20.05 -4.35
N LEU A 91 -21.30 19.14 -5.08
CA LEU A 91 -21.45 18.95 -6.52
C LEU A 91 -22.42 17.77 -6.78
N PRO A 92 -23.50 17.96 -7.54
CA PRO A 92 -24.42 16.87 -7.87
C PRO A 92 -23.71 15.71 -8.60
N GLY A 93 -23.94 14.46 -8.17
CA GLY A 93 -23.48 13.26 -8.87
C GLY A 93 -22.08 12.74 -8.51
N THR A 94 -21.45 13.23 -7.44
CA THR A 94 -20.07 12.86 -7.01
C THR A 94 -20.00 11.70 -6.00
N GLY A 95 -21.04 10.85 -5.89
CA GLY A 95 -21.26 9.85 -4.82
C GLY A 95 -20.29 8.67 -4.69
N HIS A 96 -19.02 8.83 -5.09
CA HIS A 96 -17.96 7.86 -4.92
C HIS A 96 -16.82 8.46 -4.09
N GLU A 97 -16.92 8.34 -2.77
CA GLU A 97 -15.95 8.86 -1.81
C GLU A 97 -14.53 8.33 -2.09
N ALA A 98 -14.40 7.07 -2.48
CA ALA A 98 -13.12 6.50 -2.89
C ALA A 98 -12.50 7.23 -4.10
N VAL A 99 -13.31 7.54 -5.12
CA VAL A 99 -12.86 8.30 -6.30
C VAL A 99 -12.42 9.70 -5.92
N VAL A 100 -13.13 10.36 -4.99
CA VAL A 100 -12.79 11.70 -4.49
C VAL A 100 -11.43 11.70 -3.79
N ILE A 101 -11.16 10.71 -2.93
CA ILE A 101 -9.87 10.62 -2.26
C ILE A 101 -8.76 10.22 -3.23
N ASN A 102 -9.00 9.27 -4.15
CA ASN A 102 -8.04 8.93 -5.22
C ASN A 102 -7.71 10.17 -6.08
N PHE A 103 -8.72 10.97 -6.42
CA PHE A 103 -8.57 12.23 -7.14
C PHE A 103 -7.69 13.23 -6.38
N SER A 104 -7.80 13.30 -5.05
CA SER A 104 -6.95 14.18 -4.24
C SER A 104 -5.46 13.87 -4.41
N SER A 105 -5.08 12.57 -4.52
CA SER A 105 -3.71 12.15 -4.82
C SER A 105 -3.20 12.72 -6.15
N ALA A 106 -4.04 12.74 -7.19
CA ALA A 106 -3.68 13.29 -8.49
C ALA A 106 -3.45 14.81 -8.42
N ILE A 107 -4.26 15.52 -7.63
CA ILE A 107 -4.10 16.97 -7.39
C ILE A 107 -2.79 17.26 -6.65
N TYR A 108 -2.46 16.49 -5.60
CA TYR A 108 -1.19 16.65 -4.89
C TYR A 108 0.01 16.36 -5.79
N ALA A 109 -0.08 15.33 -6.65
CA ALA A 109 0.94 14.98 -7.62
C ALA A 109 1.17 16.12 -8.64
N LEU A 110 0.10 16.69 -9.20
CA LEU A 110 0.18 17.82 -10.15
C LEU A 110 0.77 19.07 -9.52
N ALA A 111 0.38 19.38 -8.29
CA ALA A 111 0.97 20.50 -7.54
C ALA A 111 2.48 20.27 -7.29
N THR A 112 2.87 19.04 -6.95
CA THR A 112 4.27 18.64 -6.81
C THR A 112 5.03 18.85 -8.12
N LEU A 113 4.50 18.37 -9.25
CA LEU A 113 5.12 18.51 -10.58
C LEU A 113 5.25 19.97 -11.01
N GLY A 114 4.25 20.81 -10.72
CA GLY A 114 4.32 22.24 -10.98
C GLY A 114 5.42 22.94 -10.19
N LEU A 115 5.55 22.64 -8.90
CA LEU A 115 6.63 23.16 -8.05
C LEU A 115 8.01 22.64 -8.48
N PHE A 116 8.09 21.35 -8.82
CA PHE A 116 9.28 20.70 -9.36
C PHE A 116 9.77 21.38 -10.65
N ALA A 117 8.87 21.61 -11.61
CA ALA A 117 9.20 22.30 -12.85
C ALA A 117 9.63 23.76 -12.61
N CYS A 118 9.01 24.46 -11.66
CA CYS A 118 9.44 25.81 -11.26
C CYS A 118 10.87 25.80 -10.69
N LEU A 119 11.21 24.81 -9.88
CA LEU A 119 12.53 24.65 -9.28
C LEU A 119 13.60 24.35 -10.35
N LEU A 120 13.33 23.43 -11.28
CA LEU A 120 14.21 23.16 -12.43
C LEU A 120 14.44 24.43 -13.26
N HIS A 121 13.38 25.18 -13.57
CA HIS A 121 13.50 26.42 -14.32
C HIS A 121 14.39 27.45 -13.61
N ARG A 122 14.23 27.59 -12.29
CA ARG A 122 15.03 28.51 -11.46
C ARG A 122 16.50 28.13 -11.41
N HIS A 123 16.83 26.85 -11.56
CA HIS A 123 18.20 26.35 -11.69
C HIS A 123 18.72 26.32 -13.14
N GLY A 124 18.06 27.05 -14.04
CA GLY A 124 18.56 27.29 -15.40
C GLY A 124 18.32 26.14 -16.37
N ILE A 125 17.49 25.16 -16.02
CA ILE A 125 17.09 24.11 -16.95
C ILE A 125 16.21 24.71 -18.04
N ARG A 126 16.60 24.46 -19.28
CA ARG A 126 15.92 24.99 -20.48
C ARG A 126 14.46 24.51 -20.52
N PRO A 127 13.51 25.33 -21.03
CA PRO A 127 12.08 24.99 -20.99
C PRO A 127 11.72 23.61 -21.56
N LEU A 128 12.22 23.24 -22.74
CA LEU A 128 11.89 21.95 -23.37
C LEU A 128 12.44 20.76 -22.57
N LEU A 129 13.68 20.86 -22.09
CA LEU A 129 14.29 19.85 -21.24
C LEU A 129 13.55 19.73 -19.89
N ASN A 130 13.11 20.86 -19.33
CA ASN A 130 12.30 20.87 -18.11
C ASN A 130 10.96 20.14 -18.30
N LEU A 131 10.26 20.41 -19.42
CA LEU A 131 9.03 19.68 -19.77
C LEU A 131 9.30 18.18 -19.94
N ALA A 132 10.41 17.81 -20.60
CA ALA A 132 10.80 16.41 -20.76
C ALA A 132 11.07 15.73 -19.41
N ILE A 133 11.88 16.33 -18.53
CA ILE A 133 12.20 15.76 -17.21
C ILE A 133 10.94 15.66 -16.34
N THR A 134 10.12 16.70 -16.32
CA THR A 134 8.85 16.73 -15.57
C THR A 134 7.89 15.65 -16.08
N GLY A 135 7.78 15.48 -17.40
CA GLY A 135 6.95 14.44 -18.00
C GLY A 135 7.47 13.02 -17.74
N VAL A 136 8.80 12.81 -17.79
CA VAL A 136 9.40 11.50 -17.43
C VAL A 136 9.16 11.18 -15.96
N LEU A 137 9.29 12.15 -15.05
CA LEU A 137 8.92 11.96 -13.64
C LEU A 137 7.44 11.63 -13.50
N ALA A 138 6.56 12.39 -14.15
CA ALA A 138 5.11 12.21 -14.08
C ALA A 138 4.65 10.82 -14.56
N PHE A 139 5.29 10.28 -15.60
CA PHE A 139 5.01 8.95 -16.13
C PHE A 139 5.99 7.88 -15.63
N SER A 140 6.76 8.16 -14.59
CA SER A 140 7.58 7.14 -13.93
C SER A 140 6.68 6.18 -13.11
N PRO A 141 7.00 4.88 -13.03
CA PRO A 141 6.09 3.89 -12.45
C PRO A 141 5.65 4.21 -11.02
N LEU A 142 6.61 4.57 -10.15
CA LEU A 142 6.32 4.84 -8.75
C LEU A 142 5.53 6.14 -8.58
N PHE A 143 5.95 7.22 -9.24
CA PHE A 143 5.25 8.50 -9.10
C PHE A 143 3.82 8.41 -9.64
N TRP A 144 3.62 7.76 -10.79
CA TRP A 144 2.30 7.61 -11.39
C TRP A 144 1.40 6.69 -10.56
N SER A 145 1.85 5.48 -10.19
CA SER A 145 1.01 4.50 -9.49
C SER A 145 0.37 5.04 -8.20
N TYR A 146 1.07 5.93 -7.50
CA TYR A 146 0.59 6.58 -6.28
C TYR A 146 -0.11 7.93 -6.51
N ALA A 147 -0.07 8.47 -7.73
CA ALA A 147 -0.87 9.63 -8.13
C ALA A 147 -2.33 9.26 -8.44
N THR A 148 -2.63 7.99 -8.69
CA THR A 148 -3.93 7.51 -9.16
C THR A 148 -4.72 6.70 -8.14
N VAL A 149 -4.24 6.63 -6.90
CA VAL A 149 -4.85 5.89 -5.79
C VAL A 149 -4.65 6.63 -4.46
N ALA A 150 -5.58 6.47 -3.52
CA ALA A 150 -5.60 7.08 -2.20
C ALA A 150 -4.46 6.54 -1.31
N GLU A 151 -3.37 7.29 -1.23
CA GLU A 151 -2.17 6.95 -0.46
C GLU A 151 -1.49 8.23 0.03
N VAL A 152 -0.79 8.13 1.16
CA VAL A 152 -0.23 9.31 1.86
C VAL A 152 0.97 9.95 1.15
N PHE A 153 1.59 9.26 0.20
CA PHE A 153 2.88 9.66 -0.36
C PHE A 153 2.82 10.91 -1.24
N GLN A 154 1.74 11.16 -1.97
CA GLN A 154 1.67 12.33 -2.85
C GLN A 154 1.50 13.64 -2.08
N LEU A 155 0.72 13.65 -1.00
CA LEU A 155 0.66 14.79 -0.11
C LEU A 155 2.02 15.03 0.57
N ASN A 156 2.73 13.96 0.95
CA ASN A 156 4.08 14.07 1.50
C ASN A 156 5.06 14.69 0.49
N ASN A 157 4.99 14.26 -0.78
CA ASN A 157 5.81 14.82 -1.86
C ASN A 157 5.53 16.31 -2.07
N LEU A 158 4.26 16.72 -2.03
CA LEU A 158 3.86 18.12 -2.16
C LEU A 158 4.45 18.98 -1.04
N LEU A 159 4.28 18.57 0.22
CA LEU A 159 4.78 19.31 1.38
C LEU A 159 6.32 19.37 1.38
N CYS A 160 6.97 18.25 1.07
CA CYS A 160 8.43 18.17 0.92
C CYS A 160 8.96 19.06 -0.22
N MET A 161 8.29 19.07 -1.38
CA MET A 161 8.67 19.90 -2.52
C MET A 161 8.45 21.39 -2.23
N LEU A 162 7.34 21.74 -1.56
CA LEU A 162 7.09 23.10 -1.10
C LEU A 162 8.16 23.58 -0.10
N LEU A 163 8.55 22.72 0.84
CA LEU A 163 9.64 23.00 1.78
C LEU A 163 10.98 23.21 1.06
N LEU A 164 11.28 22.40 0.04
CA LEU A 164 12.47 22.57 -0.79
C LEU A 164 12.46 23.91 -1.54
N VAL A 165 11.33 24.30 -2.14
CA VAL A 165 11.18 25.60 -2.82
C VAL A 165 11.36 26.77 -1.86
N LEU A 166 10.79 26.70 -0.65
CA LEU A 166 10.94 27.74 0.37
C LEU A 166 12.39 27.82 0.87
N THR A 167 13.03 26.67 1.09
CA THR A 167 14.43 26.58 1.51
C THR A 167 15.37 27.12 0.42
N GLU A 168 15.16 26.74 -0.84
CA GLU A 168 15.92 27.25 -1.98
C GLU A 168 15.84 28.78 -2.06
N LYS A 169 14.64 29.35 -1.90
CA LYS A 169 14.47 30.82 -1.88
C LYS A 169 15.31 31.49 -0.80
N VAL A 170 15.42 30.88 0.38
CA VAL A 170 16.26 31.40 1.48
C VAL A 170 17.75 31.26 1.15
N LEU A 171 18.18 30.13 0.59
CA LEU A 171 19.58 29.87 0.29
C LEU A 171 20.12 30.72 -0.85
N SER A 172 19.34 30.88 -1.92
CA SER A 172 19.73 31.55 -3.16
C SER A 172 19.58 33.07 -3.12
N ASN A 173 18.64 33.60 -2.33
CA ASN A 173 18.45 35.05 -2.25
C ASN A 173 19.47 35.70 -1.29
N LYS A 174 19.98 36.88 -1.67
CA LYS A 174 20.83 37.70 -0.80
C LYS A 174 20.02 38.35 0.33
N GLN A 175 18.81 38.78 0.02
CA GLN A 175 17.88 39.37 0.97
C GLN A 175 16.99 38.29 1.55
N ILE A 176 17.00 38.20 2.88
CA ILE A 176 16.21 37.22 3.62
C ILE A 176 14.81 37.80 3.86
N GLN A 177 13.80 37.07 3.41
CA GLN A 177 12.40 37.46 3.60
C GLN A 177 11.81 36.66 4.77
N LEU A 178 11.41 37.36 5.82
CA LEU A 178 10.81 36.76 7.01
C LEU A 178 9.61 35.84 6.69
N PRO A 179 8.65 36.23 5.82
CA PRO A 179 7.53 35.36 5.48
C PRO A 179 7.96 34.02 4.90
N THR A 180 9.06 33.95 4.14
CA THR A 180 9.57 32.71 3.56
C THR A 180 10.10 31.77 4.64
N ILE A 181 10.80 32.30 5.65
CA ILE A 181 11.30 31.50 6.78
C ILE A 181 10.13 30.96 7.59
N LEU A 182 9.16 31.80 7.94
CA LEU A 182 8.00 31.39 8.72
C LEU A 182 7.12 30.39 7.94
N SER A 183 6.95 30.59 6.64
CA SER A 183 6.26 29.62 5.77
C SER A 183 7.00 28.28 5.74
N GLY A 184 8.34 28.31 5.63
CA GLY A 184 9.15 27.09 5.66
C GLY A 184 9.05 26.35 7.00
N ALA A 185 9.03 27.09 8.11
CA ALA A 185 8.82 26.54 9.44
C ALA A 185 7.43 25.89 9.57
N PHE A 186 6.37 26.60 9.17
CA PHE A 186 5.00 26.09 9.19
C PHE A 186 4.84 24.83 8.33
N VAL A 187 5.34 24.86 7.09
CA VAL A 187 5.30 23.72 6.17
C VAL A 187 6.12 22.55 6.70
N GLY A 188 7.26 22.80 7.35
CA GLY A 188 8.05 21.75 8.01
C GLY A 188 7.27 21.05 9.13
N GLY A 189 6.53 21.82 9.95
CA GLY A 189 5.61 21.27 10.95
C GLY A 189 4.46 20.49 10.33
N LEU A 190 3.80 21.05 9.30
CA LEU A 190 2.71 20.36 8.59
C LEU A 190 3.17 19.05 7.95
N ALA A 191 4.34 19.04 7.32
CA ALA A 191 4.91 17.83 6.71
C ALA A 191 5.11 16.71 7.75
N LEU A 192 5.58 17.06 8.95
CA LEU A 192 5.73 16.12 10.06
C LEU A 192 4.39 15.69 10.68
N SER A 193 3.38 16.56 10.63
CA SER A 193 1.99 16.21 11.01
C SER A 193 1.30 15.27 10.02
N HIS A 194 1.82 15.21 8.80
CA HIS A 194 1.34 14.32 7.77
C HIS A 194 2.08 13.00 7.79
N HIS A 195 3.40 12.99 7.55
CA HIS A 195 4.16 11.77 7.34
C HIS A 195 5.55 11.84 7.97
N HIS A 196 5.90 10.85 8.79
CA HIS A 196 7.15 10.86 9.58
C HIS A 196 8.43 10.91 8.73
N THR A 197 8.44 10.31 7.55
CA THR A 197 9.63 10.37 6.68
C THR A 197 9.97 11.78 6.20
N ALA A 198 9.04 12.75 6.32
CA ALA A 198 9.34 14.16 6.08
C ALA A 198 10.47 14.67 6.99
N VAL A 199 10.68 14.08 8.18
CA VAL A 199 11.78 14.44 9.09
C VAL A 199 13.15 14.33 8.42
N LEU A 200 13.30 13.37 7.51
CA LEU A 200 14.53 13.10 6.76
C LEU A 200 14.85 14.22 5.75
N LEU A 201 13.89 15.09 5.46
CA LEU A 201 14.08 16.29 4.64
C LEU A 201 14.05 17.59 5.48
N VAL A 202 13.17 17.64 6.48
CA VAL A 202 13.03 18.79 7.39
C VAL A 202 14.35 19.07 8.12
N ILE A 203 15.04 18.02 8.61
CA ILE A 203 16.33 18.19 9.31
C ILE A 203 17.40 18.85 8.40
N PRO A 204 17.72 18.31 7.21
CA PRO A 204 18.65 18.97 6.29
C PRO A 204 18.25 20.40 5.93
N CYS A 205 16.96 20.67 5.68
CA CYS A 205 16.48 22.01 5.36
C CYS A 205 16.66 22.98 6.53
N PHE A 206 16.31 22.56 7.75
CA PHE A 206 16.51 23.34 8.97
C PHE A 206 17.99 23.67 9.20
N ILE A 207 18.88 22.68 9.05
CA ILE A 207 20.33 22.89 9.16
C ILE A 207 20.80 23.88 8.10
N ALA A 208 20.42 23.71 6.83
CA ALA A 208 20.85 24.59 5.75
C ALA A 208 20.38 26.05 5.95
N VAL A 209 19.13 26.25 6.37
CA VAL A 209 18.60 27.58 6.73
C VAL A 209 19.38 28.15 7.90
N THR A 210 19.58 27.38 8.98
CA THR A 210 20.30 27.84 10.18
C THR A 210 21.75 28.20 9.86
N LEU A 211 22.44 27.46 8.99
CA LEU A 211 23.78 27.82 8.52
C LEU A 211 23.79 29.14 7.73
N LYS A 212 22.75 29.41 6.95
CA LYS A 212 22.60 30.64 6.15
C LYS A 212 22.29 31.87 7.01
N ILE A 213 21.39 31.74 7.99
CA ILE A 213 20.84 32.88 8.76
C ILE A 213 21.13 32.83 10.26
N GLY A 214 21.99 31.92 10.74
CA GLY A 214 22.24 31.69 12.16
C GLY A 214 22.78 32.92 12.90
N ALA A 215 23.54 33.79 12.22
CA ALA A 215 23.96 35.07 12.79
C ALA A 215 22.76 35.99 13.09
N ILE A 216 21.71 35.97 12.26
CA ILE A 216 20.48 36.72 12.48
C ILE A 216 19.73 36.15 13.68
N PHE A 217 19.59 34.81 13.78
CA PHE A 217 18.98 34.17 14.96
C PHE A 217 19.74 34.48 16.25
N LYS A 218 21.07 34.53 16.21
CA LYS A 218 21.89 34.90 17.37
C LYS A 218 21.69 36.36 17.80
N GLN A 219 21.53 37.27 16.84
CA GLN A 219 21.28 38.69 17.12
C GLN A 219 19.81 38.97 17.51
N GLN A 220 18.88 38.16 17.01
CA GLN A 220 17.43 38.32 17.21
C GLN A 220 16.81 36.98 17.63
N PRO A 221 17.02 36.51 18.88
CA PRO A 221 16.51 35.22 19.34
C PRO A 221 14.98 35.12 19.31
N LYS A 222 14.28 36.26 19.41
CA LYS A 222 12.81 36.33 19.21
C LYS A 222 12.36 35.78 17.86
N LEU A 223 13.18 35.94 16.81
CA LEU A 223 12.88 35.41 15.49
C LEU A 223 12.98 33.88 15.45
N LEU A 224 13.99 33.30 16.11
CA LEU A 224 14.09 31.84 16.25
C LEU A 224 12.88 31.29 17.02
N PHE A 225 12.52 31.95 18.13
CA PHE A 225 11.33 31.58 18.90
C PHE A 225 10.06 31.66 18.05
N LEU A 226 9.88 32.73 17.26
CA LEU A 226 8.74 32.86 16.35
C LEU A 226 8.73 31.75 15.28
N ALA A 227 9.88 31.44 14.67
CA ALA A 227 9.98 30.36 13.70
C ALA A 227 9.66 29.00 14.33
N MET A 228 10.15 28.72 15.53
CA MET A 228 9.81 27.52 16.29
C MET A 228 8.31 27.47 16.62
N PHE A 229 7.74 28.56 17.12
CA PHE A 229 6.31 28.65 17.40
C PHE A 229 5.47 28.36 16.15
N VAL A 230 5.82 28.96 15.01
CA VAL A 230 5.13 28.72 13.74
C VAL A 230 5.33 27.28 13.23
N PHE A 231 6.49 26.67 13.48
CA PHE A 231 6.70 25.25 13.22
C PHE A 231 5.76 24.37 14.08
N PHE A 232 5.63 24.66 15.37
CA PHE A 232 4.68 23.95 16.25
C PHE A 232 3.22 24.21 15.87
N LEU A 233 2.88 25.39 15.33
CA LEU A 233 1.56 25.60 14.73
C LEU A 233 1.30 24.65 13.56
N GLY A 234 2.33 24.31 12.77
CA GLY A 234 2.22 23.29 11.73
C GLY A 234 1.97 21.88 12.27
N LEU A 235 2.31 21.59 13.53
CA LEU A 235 2.06 20.29 14.18
C LEU A 235 0.66 20.17 14.79
N THR A 236 -0.14 21.25 14.76
CA THR A 236 -1.50 21.26 15.33
C THR A 236 -2.46 20.19 14.82
N PRO A 237 -2.34 19.62 13.59
CA PRO A 237 -3.18 18.49 13.19
C PRO A 237 -3.10 17.29 14.14
N TYR A 238 -1.98 17.08 14.85
CA TYR A 238 -1.88 16.01 15.86
C TYR A 238 -2.85 16.16 17.03
N ALA A 239 -3.37 17.36 17.29
CA ALA A 239 -4.41 17.57 18.29
C ALA A 239 -5.69 16.78 17.99
N LEU A 240 -5.92 16.41 16.72
CA LEU A 240 -7.05 15.58 16.31
C LEU A 240 -7.04 14.20 16.99
N LEU A 241 -5.86 13.62 17.19
CA LEU A 241 -5.72 12.27 17.75
C LEU A 241 -6.34 12.16 19.16
N PRO A 242 -5.90 12.91 20.18
CA PRO A 242 -6.50 12.82 21.51
C PRO A 242 -7.95 13.31 21.54
N LEU A 243 -8.30 14.31 20.73
CA LEU A 243 -9.67 14.87 20.69
C LEU A 243 -10.70 13.86 20.18
N HIS A 244 -10.33 13.01 19.23
CA HIS A 244 -11.24 12.01 18.67
C HIS A 244 -11.22 10.71 19.45
N SER A 245 -10.08 10.31 19.99
CA SER A 245 -9.91 9.02 20.67
C SER A 245 -10.62 8.91 22.01
N SER A 246 -10.90 10.03 22.70
CA SER A 246 -11.71 10.02 23.94
C SER A 246 -13.12 9.43 23.73
N GLY A 247 -13.63 9.51 22.49
CA GLY A 247 -14.92 8.97 22.09
C GLY A 247 -14.87 7.52 21.60
N ILE A 248 -13.70 6.84 21.56
CA ILE A 248 -13.50 5.52 20.91
C ILE A 248 -14.29 5.46 19.58
N PRO A 249 -13.88 6.21 18.55
CA PRO A 249 -14.62 6.33 17.29
C PRO A 249 -14.78 5.00 16.56
N LEU A 250 -15.64 4.97 15.54
CA LEU A 250 -15.87 3.77 14.72
C LEU A 250 -14.61 3.29 14.01
N ILE A 251 -13.74 4.23 13.58
CA ILE A 251 -12.43 3.92 13.01
C ILE A 251 -11.36 4.37 13.99
N TYR A 252 -10.76 3.38 14.64
CA TYR A 252 -9.94 3.56 15.83
C TYR A 252 -8.78 2.57 15.81
N TRP A 253 -7.57 3.07 15.59
CA TRP A 253 -6.34 2.30 15.71
C TRP A 253 -5.53 2.84 16.87
N GLY A 254 -5.51 2.16 18.01
CA GLY A 254 -4.83 2.63 19.22
C GLY A 254 -5.64 3.60 20.07
N ASP A 255 -5.34 3.68 21.36
CA ASP A 255 -5.89 4.71 22.26
C ASP A 255 -4.92 5.88 22.37
N GLN A 256 -5.33 7.06 21.90
CA GLN A 256 -4.56 8.31 21.97
C GLN A 256 -5.16 9.32 22.96
N SER A 257 -6.16 8.92 23.76
CA SER A 257 -6.81 9.81 24.74
C SER A 257 -5.89 10.17 25.92
N THR A 258 -4.85 9.35 26.17
CA THR A 258 -3.83 9.58 27.19
C THR A 258 -2.51 10.06 26.57
N LEU A 259 -1.65 10.71 27.37
CA LEU A 259 -0.32 11.13 26.90
C LEU A 259 0.54 9.94 26.48
N GLU A 260 0.50 8.85 27.25
CA GLU A 260 1.23 7.61 26.93
C GLU A 260 0.74 7.03 25.60
N GLY A 261 -0.57 6.89 25.44
CA GLY A 261 -1.20 6.40 24.22
C GLY A 261 -0.91 7.26 23.00
N PHE A 262 -0.98 8.59 23.16
CA PHE A 262 -0.60 9.55 22.12
C PHE A 262 0.86 9.36 21.67
N PHE A 263 1.81 9.32 22.60
CA PHE A 263 3.23 9.16 22.26
C PHE A 263 3.53 7.77 21.71
N HIS A 264 2.86 6.73 22.22
CA HIS A 264 2.98 5.39 21.69
C HIS A 264 2.51 5.32 20.22
N HIS A 265 1.38 5.96 19.89
CA HIS A 265 0.89 6.04 18.51
C HIS A 265 1.79 6.90 17.64
N PHE A 266 2.13 8.10 18.12
CA PHE A 266 3.00 9.05 17.42
C PHE A 266 4.34 8.38 17.08
N PHE A 267 5.04 7.80 18.05
CA PHE A 267 6.32 7.14 17.81
C PHE A 267 6.20 5.78 17.13
N ARG A 268 5.01 5.33 16.70
CA ARG A 268 4.83 4.01 16.08
C ARG A 268 5.31 2.87 16.97
N GLY A 269 5.05 2.97 18.28
CA GLY A 269 5.43 1.98 19.28
C GLY A 269 4.91 0.58 18.95
N GLU A 270 3.75 0.48 18.31
CA GLU A 270 3.18 -0.80 17.86
C GLU A 270 4.03 -1.57 16.86
N TYR A 271 4.86 -0.87 16.08
CA TYR A 271 5.80 -1.48 15.13
C TYR A 271 7.20 -1.66 15.75
N GLY A 272 7.49 -1.01 16.89
CA GLY A 272 8.83 -0.98 17.50
C GLY A 272 9.62 0.31 17.27
N THR A 273 8.95 1.41 16.91
CA THR A 273 9.47 2.79 16.72
C THR A 273 10.48 2.99 15.59
N TRP A 274 11.50 2.15 15.50
CA TRP A 274 12.59 2.21 14.53
C TRP A 274 12.53 1.09 13.49
N GLN A 275 11.32 0.59 13.24
CA GLN A 275 11.05 -0.52 12.35
C GLN A 275 9.90 -0.15 11.40
N LEU A 276 9.96 -0.69 10.19
CA LEU A 276 8.92 -0.52 9.18
C LEU A 276 7.76 -1.49 9.40
N LEU A 277 8.07 -2.77 9.64
CA LEU A 277 7.12 -3.83 9.99
C LEU A 277 7.22 -4.19 11.48
N ALA A 278 6.13 -4.70 12.04
CA ALA A 278 6.10 -5.10 13.44
C ALA A 278 6.92 -6.37 13.68
N GLN A 279 7.39 -6.56 14.93
CA GLN A 279 8.14 -7.76 15.31
C GLN A 279 7.28 -9.02 15.10
N GLY A 280 7.80 -9.98 14.34
CA GLY A 280 7.11 -11.23 14.00
C GLY A 280 6.53 -11.31 12.59
N GLU A 281 6.36 -10.18 11.87
CA GLU A 281 5.80 -10.16 10.51
C GLU A 281 6.84 -10.53 9.42
N ALA A 282 8.12 -10.27 9.68
CA ALA A 282 9.22 -10.61 8.78
C ALA A 282 10.20 -11.58 9.45
N THR A 283 10.35 -12.78 8.89
CA THR A 283 11.28 -13.80 9.38
C THR A 283 12.72 -13.59 8.91
N VAL A 284 12.92 -12.90 7.79
CA VAL A 284 14.25 -12.64 7.19
C VAL A 284 14.30 -11.26 6.54
N THR A 285 15.10 -10.34 7.07
CA THR A 285 15.31 -9.01 6.45
C THR A 285 16.19 -9.13 5.20
N THR A 286 15.85 -8.40 4.14
CA THR A 286 16.66 -8.34 2.92
C THR A 286 18.02 -7.68 3.16
N PRO A 287 19.14 -8.29 2.69
CA PRO A 287 20.47 -7.68 2.83
C PRO A 287 20.54 -6.28 2.22
N ARG A 288 21.20 -5.34 2.92
CA ARG A 288 21.30 -3.94 2.51
C ARG A 288 21.81 -3.74 1.07
N PRO A 289 22.83 -4.47 0.58
CA PRO A 289 23.27 -4.35 -0.81
C PRO A 289 22.17 -4.68 -1.83
N LYS A 290 21.32 -5.68 -1.54
CA LYS A 290 20.17 -6.02 -2.39
C LYS A 290 19.11 -4.92 -2.36
N GLN A 291 18.85 -4.30 -1.20
CA GLN A 291 17.95 -3.14 -1.13
C GLN A 291 18.46 -1.97 -1.97
N VAL A 292 19.76 -1.69 -1.91
CA VAL A 292 20.41 -0.63 -2.72
C VAL A 292 20.31 -0.95 -4.21
N TYR A 293 20.60 -2.19 -4.61
CA TYR A 293 20.43 -2.64 -5.99
C TYR A 293 19.00 -2.44 -6.48
N LEU A 294 18.00 -2.88 -5.71
CA LEU A 294 16.59 -2.77 -6.08
C LEU A 294 16.15 -1.30 -6.20
N PHE A 295 16.62 -0.42 -5.31
CA PHE A 295 16.36 1.02 -5.44
C PHE A 295 16.88 1.58 -6.77
N PHE A 296 18.14 1.29 -7.12
CA PHE A 296 18.74 1.79 -8.36
C PHE A 296 18.19 1.11 -9.62
N TYR A 297 17.68 -0.13 -9.50
CA TYR A 297 16.94 -0.80 -10.55
C TYR A 297 15.62 -0.05 -10.85
N GLU A 298 14.83 0.25 -9.81
CA GLU A 298 13.59 1.01 -9.98
C GLU A 298 13.84 2.44 -10.44
N PHE A 299 14.90 3.09 -9.95
CA PHE A 299 15.30 4.40 -10.43
C PHE A 299 15.74 4.38 -11.89
N SER A 300 16.43 3.33 -12.34
CA SER A 300 16.79 3.16 -13.75
C SER A 300 15.54 3.03 -14.61
N ARG A 301 14.57 2.19 -14.20
CA ARG A 301 13.29 2.07 -14.91
C ARG A 301 12.56 3.40 -14.98
N ALA A 302 12.45 4.12 -13.86
CA ALA A 302 11.81 5.44 -13.78
C ALA A 302 12.43 6.49 -14.72
N THR A 303 13.70 6.31 -15.11
CA THR A 303 14.46 7.25 -15.95
C THR A 303 14.74 6.71 -17.35
N LEU A 304 13.99 5.70 -17.82
CA LEU A 304 14.20 5.05 -19.12
C LEU A 304 15.63 4.51 -19.29
N PHE A 305 16.20 3.99 -18.20
CA PHE A 305 17.57 3.49 -18.05
C PHE A 305 18.68 4.54 -18.25
N LEU A 306 18.34 5.83 -18.30
CA LEU A 306 19.31 6.92 -18.46
C LEU A 306 19.89 7.40 -17.12
N GLY A 307 19.13 7.31 -16.03
CA GLY A 307 19.48 7.93 -14.74
C GLY A 307 20.77 7.39 -14.12
N VAL A 308 20.96 6.07 -14.08
CA VAL A 308 22.18 5.45 -13.51
C VAL A 308 23.43 5.77 -14.35
N PRO A 309 23.43 5.61 -15.68
CA PRO A 309 24.53 6.08 -16.52
C PRO A 309 24.88 7.56 -16.30
N LEU A 310 23.88 8.43 -16.14
CA LEU A 310 24.08 9.85 -15.85
C LEU A 310 24.69 10.08 -14.45
N LEU A 311 24.28 9.31 -13.43
CA LEU A 311 24.90 9.37 -12.10
C LEU A 311 26.38 8.94 -12.14
N LEU A 312 26.71 7.87 -12.88
CA LEU A 312 28.09 7.42 -13.07
C LEU A 312 28.93 8.48 -13.79
N PHE A 313 28.37 9.11 -14.83
CA PHE A 313 29.01 10.24 -15.51
C PHE A 313 29.30 11.40 -14.54
N LEU A 314 28.31 11.79 -13.72
CA LEU A 314 28.46 12.86 -12.73
C LEU A 314 29.50 12.52 -11.66
N PHE A 315 29.56 11.26 -11.23
CA PHE A 315 30.59 10.77 -10.30
C PHE A 315 32.00 10.93 -10.89
N ILE A 316 32.21 10.51 -12.15
CA ILE A 316 33.48 10.66 -12.86
C ILE A 316 33.83 12.15 -13.07
N ALA A 317 32.82 12.99 -13.34
CA ALA A 317 32.98 14.44 -13.53
C ALA A 317 33.21 15.21 -12.21
N GLY A 318 33.03 14.57 -11.04
CA GLY A 318 32.91 15.20 -9.73
C GLY A 318 34.01 16.20 -9.36
N LYS A 319 35.29 15.93 -9.70
CA LYS A 319 36.40 16.85 -9.42
C LYS A 319 36.21 18.23 -10.06
N ARG A 320 35.57 18.30 -11.23
CA ARG A 320 35.30 19.55 -11.96
C ARG A 320 33.99 20.21 -11.56
N LEU A 321 33.06 19.45 -11.01
CA LEU A 321 31.78 19.96 -10.52
C LEU A 321 31.93 20.76 -9.23
N LYS A 322 32.98 20.50 -8.43
CA LYS A 322 33.20 21.09 -7.10
C LYS A 322 33.10 22.62 -7.07
N GLU A 323 33.57 23.30 -8.11
CA GLU A 323 33.55 24.77 -8.22
C GLU A 323 32.15 25.35 -8.50
N HIS A 324 31.20 24.50 -8.90
CA HIS A 324 29.84 24.89 -9.31
C HIS A 324 28.75 24.38 -8.36
N ILE A 325 29.09 23.63 -7.31
CA ILE A 325 28.13 23.14 -6.32
C ILE A 325 27.62 24.31 -5.48
N THR A 326 26.33 24.61 -5.62
CA THR A 326 25.65 25.63 -4.80
C THR A 326 25.20 25.05 -3.46
N PRO A 327 24.94 25.88 -2.43
CA PRO A 327 24.38 25.40 -1.16
C PRO A 327 23.08 24.60 -1.32
N PHE A 328 22.27 24.94 -2.31
CA PHE A 328 21.04 24.20 -2.60
C PHE A 328 21.33 22.81 -3.19
N ILE A 329 22.28 22.67 -4.10
CA ILE A 329 22.70 21.35 -4.62
C ILE A 329 23.29 20.50 -3.49
N THR A 330 24.09 21.10 -2.62
CA THR A 330 24.58 20.43 -1.40
C THR A 330 23.44 19.94 -0.52
N LEU A 331 22.41 20.77 -0.28
CA LEU A 331 21.21 20.37 0.46
C LEU A 331 20.52 19.17 -0.19
N LEU A 332 20.31 19.18 -1.51
CA LEU A 332 19.68 18.06 -2.21
C LEU A 332 20.48 16.76 -2.06
N MET A 333 21.80 16.82 -2.25
CA MET A 333 22.68 15.65 -2.10
C MET A 333 22.69 15.11 -0.67
N ILE A 334 22.79 15.98 0.34
CA ILE A 334 22.73 15.59 1.76
C ILE A 334 21.36 14.99 2.08
N SER A 335 20.28 15.60 1.60
CA SER A 335 18.92 15.11 1.84
C SER A 335 18.70 13.73 1.21
N PHE A 336 19.20 13.52 -0.02
CA PHE A 336 19.15 12.21 -0.68
C PHE A 336 19.92 11.17 0.12
N LEU A 337 21.18 11.43 0.47
CA LEU A 337 22.01 10.49 1.22
C LEU A 337 21.42 10.20 2.60
N PHE A 338 21.00 11.24 3.33
CA PHE A 338 20.44 11.10 4.66
C PHE A 338 19.12 10.30 4.64
N TYR A 339 18.18 10.66 3.75
CA TYR A 339 16.93 9.90 3.61
C TYR A 339 17.22 8.46 3.21
N PHE A 340 17.97 8.26 2.13
CA PHE A 340 18.18 6.94 1.55
C PHE A 340 18.90 6.01 2.52
N SER A 341 19.95 6.48 3.20
CA SER A 341 20.68 5.69 4.18
C SER A 341 19.82 5.34 5.39
N ILE A 342 19.13 6.31 5.99
CA ILE A 342 18.32 6.06 7.19
C ILE A 342 17.14 5.15 6.86
N PHE A 343 16.40 5.40 5.79
CA PHE A 343 15.27 4.55 5.42
C PHE A 343 15.73 3.13 5.05
N THR A 344 16.84 2.99 4.33
CA THR A 344 17.43 1.68 4.04
C THR A 344 17.85 0.95 5.30
N LEU A 345 18.13 1.61 6.43
CA LEU A 345 18.40 0.97 7.72
C LEU A 345 17.10 0.59 8.45
N LEU A 346 16.06 1.42 8.37
CA LEU A 346 14.75 1.18 9.01
C LEU A 346 13.94 0.06 8.33
N SER A 347 14.15 -0.17 7.03
CA SER A 347 13.48 -1.23 6.28
C SER A 347 13.93 -2.62 6.77
N ASN A 348 13.09 -3.27 7.59
CA ASN A 348 13.32 -4.59 8.20
C ASN A 348 12.59 -5.75 7.50
N ASN A 349 12.13 -5.55 6.26
CA ASN A 349 11.27 -6.49 5.54
C ASN A 349 12.00 -7.43 4.55
N ASN A 350 11.30 -8.48 4.09
CA ASN A 350 11.79 -9.37 3.05
C ASN A 350 11.30 -8.91 1.66
N LEU A 351 12.11 -8.11 0.95
CA LEU A 351 11.83 -7.64 -0.40
C LEU A 351 11.80 -8.75 -1.47
N SER A 352 12.06 -10.01 -1.11
CA SER A 352 11.80 -11.14 -2.00
C SER A 352 10.32 -11.54 -2.00
N HIS A 353 9.55 -11.10 -0.98
CA HIS A 353 8.11 -11.26 -0.93
C HIS A 353 7.42 -10.10 -1.66
N PRO A 354 6.50 -10.39 -2.61
CA PRO A 354 5.77 -9.40 -3.41
C PRO A 354 5.23 -8.20 -2.64
N VAL A 355 4.45 -8.48 -1.60
CA VAL A 355 3.75 -7.48 -0.78
C VAL A 355 4.72 -6.53 -0.09
N TYR A 356 5.81 -7.07 0.45
CA TYR A 356 6.81 -6.27 1.15
C TYR A 356 7.68 -5.46 0.18
N TYR A 357 7.87 -5.95 -1.04
CA TYR A 357 8.49 -5.18 -2.11
C TYR A 357 7.66 -3.95 -2.43
N ASP A 358 6.37 -4.11 -2.75
CA ASP A 358 5.45 -3.01 -3.07
C ASP A 358 5.32 -2.00 -1.92
N LEU A 359 5.27 -2.48 -0.68
CA LEU A 359 5.26 -1.62 0.51
C LEU A 359 6.53 -0.75 0.58
N ASN A 360 7.69 -1.33 0.27
CA ASN A 360 8.97 -0.61 0.32
C ASN A 360 9.14 0.40 -0.83
N LEU A 361 8.58 0.10 -2.02
CA LEU A 361 8.62 0.99 -3.20
C LEU A 361 8.09 2.39 -2.90
N ARG A 362 7.02 2.48 -2.09
CA ARG A 362 6.35 3.73 -1.70
C ARG A 362 7.31 4.75 -1.09
N PHE A 363 8.27 4.28 -0.31
CA PHE A 363 9.22 5.11 0.40
C PHE A 363 10.40 5.58 -0.46
N TRP A 364 10.54 5.04 -1.67
CA TRP A 364 11.58 5.43 -2.62
C TRP A 364 11.19 6.62 -3.51
N ILE A 365 9.91 7.04 -3.49
CA ILE A 365 9.43 8.15 -4.31
C ILE A 365 10.18 9.45 -4.00
N LEU A 366 10.32 9.82 -2.72
CA LEU A 366 10.99 11.07 -2.34
C LEU A 366 12.49 11.08 -2.69
N PRO A 367 13.29 10.03 -2.41
CA PRO A 367 14.66 9.93 -2.92
C PRO A 367 14.78 10.01 -4.44
N GLN A 368 13.88 9.37 -5.18
CA GLN A 368 13.87 9.48 -6.64
C GLN A 368 13.57 10.92 -7.07
N LEU A 369 12.59 11.59 -6.46
CA LEU A 369 12.28 12.99 -6.71
C LEU A 369 13.50 13.91 -6.50
N LEU A 370 14.31 13.64 -5.46
CA LEU A 370 15.57 14.36 -5.22
C LEU A 370 16.60 14.08 -6.34
N LEU A 371 16.75 12.83 -6.78
CA LEU A 371 17.65 12.50 -7.91
C LEU A 371 17.21 13.16 -9.22
N PHE A 372 15.90 13.25 -9.46
CA PHE A 372 15.30 13.97 -10.60
C PHE A 372 15.58 15.48 -10.56
N LEU A 373 15.88 16.06 -9.39
CA LEU A 373 16.40 17.44 -9.28
C LEU A 373 17.92 17.50 -9.42
N ILE A 374 18.64 16.60 -8.76
CA ILE A 374 20.12 16.60 -8.66
C ILE A 374 20.75 16.42 -10.04
N ILE A 375 20.35 15.37 -10.76
CA ILE A 375 21.00 14.96 -12.02
C ILE A 375 20.96 16.07 -13.07
N PRO A 376 19.79 16.60 -13.48
CA PRO A 376 19.74 17.62 -14.53
C PRO A 376 20.42 18.93 -14.08
N THR A 377 20.30 19.28 -12.80
CA THR A 377 20.95 20.48 -12.25
C THR A 377 22.48 20.37 -12.31
N LEU A 378 23.05 19.22 -11.97
CA LEU A 378 24.49 18.99 -12.06
C LEU A 378 24.97 18.89 -13.52
N ILE A 379 24.22 18.21 -14.38
CA ILE A 379 24.51 18.09 -15.81
C ILE A 379 24.61 19.47 -16.47
N GLN A 380 23.68 20.38 -16.17
CA GLN A 380 23.66 21.74 -16.70
C GLN A 380 24.94 22.53 -16.35
N LEU A 381 25.62 22.18 -15.24
CA LEU A 381 26.88 22.79 -14.82
C LEU A 381 28.11 22.20 -15.55
N THR A 382 27.98 21.03 -16.18
CA THR A 382 29.06 20.42 -16.96
C THR A 382 29.15 21.04 -18.36
N LYS A 383 30.11 21.95 -18.58
CA LYS A 383 30.43 22.53 -19.91
C LYS A 383 30.95 21.53 -20.96
N ARG A 384 30.99 20.23 -20.66
CA ARG A 384 31.63 19.17 -21.46
C ARG A 384 30.69 18.15 -22.10
N LEU A 385 29.40 18.18 -21.78
CA LEU A 385 28.47 17.60 -22.74
C LEU A 385 28.52 18.50 -23.97
N PRO A 386 28.66 17.97 -25.20
CA PRO A 386 28.41 18.79 -26.38
C PRO A 386 27.05 19.43 -26.13
N ALA A 387 27.01 20.76 -26.02
CA ALA A 387 25.77 21.47 -25.75
C ALA A 387 24.79 20.94 -26.79
N ILE A 388 23.78 20.17 -26.36
CA ILE A 388 22.89 19.49 -27.28
C ILE A 388 22.38 20.59 -28.20
N PRO A 389 22.67 20.53 -29.51
CA PRO A 389 22.31 21.62 -30.39
C PRO A 389 20.82 21.86 -30.23
N LEU A 390 20.37 23.11 -30.06
CA LEU A 390 18.98 23.47 -29.75
C LEU A 390 17.96 22.74 -30.65
N LYS A 391 18.35 22.45 -31.90
CA LYS A 391 17.56 21.67 -32.87
C LYS A 391 17.18 20.26 -32.41
N PHE A 392 17.89 19.67 -31.45
CA PHE A 392 17.63 18.33 -30.93
C PHE A 392 16.81 18.31 -29.62
N GLU A 393 16.62 19.45 -28.94
CA GLU A 393 15.90 19.47 -27.66
C GLU A 393 14.43 19.05 -27.79
N LYS A 394 13.82 19.37 -28.93
CA LYS A 394 12.44 18.96 -29.24
C LYS A 394 12.25 17.44 -29.22
N TYR A 395 13.30 16.65 -29.50
CA TYR A 395 13.22 15.20 -29.46
C TYR A 395 13.19 14.65 -28.03
N PHE A 396 13.63 15.41 -27.01
CA PHE A 396 13.47 14.99 -25.62
C PHE A 396 12.01 14.98 -25.17
N LEU A 397 11.12 15.70 -25.86
CA LEU A 397 9.67 15.59 -25.63
C LEU A 397 9.10 14.22 -26.03
N LEU A 398 9.86 13.39 -26.76
CA LEU A 398 9.50 11.99 -26.99
C LEU A 398 9.70 11.14 -25.73
N LEU A 399 10.59 11.53 -24.79
CA LEU A 399 10.86 10.74 -23.58
C LEU A 399 9.63 10.59 -22.69
N PRO A 400 8.85 11.66 -22.36
CA PRO A 400 7.58 11.49 -21.66
C PRO A 400 6.59 10.59 -22.40
N ALA A 401 6.51 10.67 -23.73
CA ALA A 401 5.62 9.81 -24.51
C ALA A 401 6.05 8.33 -24.49
N ILE A 402 7.36 8.07 -24.52
CA ILE A 402 7.92 6.73 -24.34
C ILE A 402 7.65 6.22 -22.93
N ALA A 403 7.89 7.03 -21.89
CA ALA A 403 7.59 6.66 -20.50
C ALA A 403 6.10 6.35 -20.32
N LEU A 404 5.22 7.19 -20.87
CA LEU A 404 3.78 6.96 -20.90
C LEU A 404 3.46 5.60 -21.54
N ALA A 405 3.96 5.34 -22.76
CA ALA A 405 3.67 4.11 -23.48
C ALA A 405 4.19 2.85 -22.77
N LEU A 406 5.42 2.90 -22.23
CA LEU A 406 6.04 1.75 -21.56
C LEU A 406 5.38 1.41 -20.22
N HIS A 407 4.89 2.42 -19.50
CA HIS A 407 4.39 2.25 -18.14
C HIS A 407 2.86 2.30 -18.04
N PHE A 408 2.14 2.57 -19.13
CA PHE A 408 0.68 2.71 -19.14
C PHE A 408 -0.02 1.52 -18.50
N ASN A 409 0.24 0.31 -19.00
CA ASN A 409 -0.45 -0.89 -18.53
C ASN A 409 -0.13 -1.22 -17.05
N GLU A 410 1.09 -0.93 -16.61
CA GLU A 410 1.51 -1.17 -15.22
C GLU A 410 0.91 -0.15 -14.24
N CYS A 411 0.76 1.10 -14.66
CA CYS A 411 0.28 2.19 -13.80
C CYS A 411 -1.24 2.44 -13.93
N ASN A 412 -1.92 1.71 -14.81
CA ASN A 412 -3.35 1.85 -15.03
C ASN A 412 -4.15 1.22 -13.89
N GLN A 413 -4.37 2.00 -12.82
CA GLN A 413 -5.16 1.57 -11.67
C GLN A 413 -6.64 1.40 -11.99
N LYS A 414 -7.13 1.92 -13.13
CA LYS A 414 -8.53 1.71 -13.55
C LYS A 414 -8.83 0.25 -13.89
N SER A 415 -7.81 -0.49 -14.34
CA SER A 415 -7.90 -1.93 -14.63
C SER A 415 -7.46 -2.81 -13.46
N ALA A 416 -7.14 -2.23 -12.30
CA ALA A 416 -6.81 -3.02 -11.11
C ALA A 416 -8.05 -3.78 -10.59
N PRO A 417 -7.86 -4.90 -9.87
CA PRO A 417 -8.97 -5.66 -9.29
C PRO A 417 -9.88 -4.82 -8.39
N ASP A 418 -11.19 -5.00 -8.51
CA ASP A 418 -12.17 -4.34 -7.64
C ASP A 418 -12.26 -5.06 -6.28
N TYR A 419 -11.32 -4.73 -5.39
CA TYR A 419 -11.28 -5.26 -4.03
C TYR A 419 -12.54 -4.97 -3.23
N ALA A 420 -13.06 -3.75 -3.33
CA ALA A 420 -14.27 -3.34 -2.64
C ALA A 420 -15.47 -4.21 -3.09
N GLY A 421 -15.62 -4.42 -4.39
CA GLY A 421 -16.65 -5.28 -4.96
C GLY A 421 -16.54 -6.74 -4.49
N LEU A 422 -15.33 -7.29 -4.43
CA LEU A 422 -15.09 -8.64 -3.91
C LEU A 422 -15.57 -8.79 -2.46
N TYR A 423 -15.18 -7.87 -1.58
CA TYR A 423 -15.57 -7.92 -0.17
C TYR A 423 -17.04 -7.57 0.05
N GLN A 424 -17.63 -6.70 -0.79
CA GLN A 424 -19.08 -6.47 -0.80
C GLN A 424 -19.85 -7.74 -1.15
N ALA A 425 -19.48 -8.42 -2.24
CA ALA A 425 -20.11 -9.67 -2.66
C ALA A 425 -19.92 -10.80 -1.63
N THR A 426 -18.86 -10.73 -0.83
CA THR A 426 -18.64 -11.61 0.32
C THR A 426 -19.62 -11.28 1.44
N LEU A 427 -19.71 -10.02 1.87
CA LEU A 427 -20.63 -9.61 2.93
C LEU A 427 -22.10 -9.89 2.58
N GLU A 428 -22.54 -9.59 1.36
CA GLU A 428 -23.94 -9.74 0.93
C GLU A 428 -24.49 -11.16 1.10
N ARG A 429 -23.63 -12.18 1.08
CA ARG A 429 -24.03 -13.59 1.19
C ARG A 429 -23.81 -14.19 2.57
N LEU A 430 -23.18 -13.47 3.50
CA LEU A 430 -23.06 -13.93 4.88
C LEU A 430 -24.46 -14.05 5.52
N PRO A 431 -24.70 -15.01 6.42
CA PRO A 431 -25.91 -15.05 7.23
C PRO A 431 -26.13 -13.73 8.00
N GLN A 432 -27.38 -13.46 8.38
CA GLN A 432 -27.69 -12.30 9.22
C GLN A 432 -26.98 -12.43 10.58
N ASN A 433 -26.47 -11.31 11.10
CA ASN A 433 -25.72 -11.26 12.37
C ASN A 433 -24.53 -12.24 12.39
N ALA A 434 -23.83 -12.42 11.28
CA ALA A 434 -22.60 -13.21 11.26
C ALA A 434 -21.46 -12.49 12.00
N LEU A 435 -20.53 -13.26 12.57
CA LEU A 435 -19.27 -12.77 13.15
C LEU A 435 -18.11 -13.16 12.22
N VAL A 436 -17.42 -12.17 11.67
CA VAL A 436 -16.21 -12.35 10.87
C VAL A 436 -14.99 -11.95 11.70
N LEU A 437 -14.08 -12.90 11.91
CA LEU A 437 -12.76 -12.61 12.46
C LEU A 437 -11.79 -12.43 11.30
N SER A 438 -11.65 -11.17 10.89
CA SER A 438 -10.89 -10.76 9.72
C SER A 438 -9.38 -10.68 9.99
N SER A 439 -8.55 -10.65 8.96
CA SER A 439 -7.09 -10.62 9.08
C SER A 439 -6.45 -9.96 7.87
N GLY A 440 -5.51 -9.05 8.12
CA GLY A 440 -4.72 -8.38 7.09
C GLY A 440 -5.37 -7.10 6.55
N ASP A 441 -4.51 -6.17 6.13
CA ASP A 441 -4.90 -4.78 5.85
C ASP A 441 -5.92 -4.68 4.72
N VAL A 442 -5.70 -5.38 3.60
CA VAL A 442 -6.60 -5.35 2.44
C VAL A 442 -8.02 -5.74 2.83
N GLU A 443 -8.19 -6.84 3.56
CA GLU A 443 -9.49 -7.34 3.97
C GLU A 443 -10.18 -6.39 4.97
N ASN A 444 -9.47 -6.04 6.04
CA ASN A 444 -9.98 -5.17 7.09
C ASN A 444 -10.41 -3.80 6.55
N ASN A 445 -9.58 -3.21 5.71
CA ASN A 445 -9.80 -1.86 5.19
C ASN A 445 -10.95 -1.81 4.18
N ASN A 446 -11.08 -2.83 3.33
CA ASN A 446 -12.20 -2.92 2.39
C ASN A 446 -13.52 -3.25 3.09
N PHE A 447 -13.52 -4.12 4.10
CA PHE A 447 -14.72 -4.35 4.92
C PHE A 447 -15.19 -3.08 5.62
N ARG A 448 -14.26 -2.32 6.24
CA ARG A 448 -14.57 -1.03 6.84
C ARG A 448 -15.18 -0.07 5.83
N TYR A 449 -14.61 0.06 4.64
CA TYR A 449 -15.16 0.92 3.59
C TYR A 449 -16.58 0.50 3.17
N ILE A 450 -16.79 -0.78 2.89
CA ILE A 450 -18.08 -1.29 2.44
C ILE A 450 -19.16 -1.15 3.52
N GLN A 451 -18.86 -1.48 4.77
CA GLN A 451 -19.80 -1.30 5.86
C GLN A 451 -20.00 0.18 6.14
N TYR A 452 -18.94 0.92 6.45
CA TYR A 452 -19.06 2.26 7.01
C TYR A 452 -19.36 3.35 5.98
N VAL A 453 -18.78 3.28 4.79
CA VAL A 453 -18.99 4.31 3.74
C VAL A 453 -20.14 3.90 2.83
N LYS A 454 -20.19 2.64 2.37
CA LYS A 454 -21.26 2.16 1.47
C LYS A 454 -22.53 1.67 2.17
N ASN A 455 -22.52 1.63 3.50
CA ASN A 455 -23.68 1.24 4.32
C ASN A 455 -24.22 -0.16 4.00
N VAL A 456 -23.35 -1.09 3.62
CA VAL A 456 -23.72 -2.46 3.27
C VAL A 456 -23.51 -3.39 4.47
N ARG A 457 -24.51 -4.23 4.78
CA ARG A 457 -24.42 -5.31 5.79
C ARG A 457 -23.84 -4.85 7.14
N ARG A 458 -24.41 -3.78 7.69
CA ARG A 458 -24.09 -3.26 9.04
C ARG A 458 -24.46 -4.22 10.18
N ASP A 459 -25.25 -5.25 9.89
CA ASP A 459 -25.60 -6.33 10.82
C ASP A 459 -24.46 -7.32 11.06
N VAL A 460 -23.52 -7.43 10.13
CA VAL A 460 -22.37 -8.34 10.25
C VAL A 460 -21.33 -7.71 11.16
N VAL A 461 -20.91 -8.44 12.19
CA VAL A 461 -19.86 -8.01 13.10
C VAL A 461 -18.51 -8.42 12.53
N ILE A 462 -17.60 -7.46 12.33
CA ILE A 462 -16.27 -7.71 11.78
C ILE A 462 -15.23 -7.25 12.81
N ILE A 463 -14.37 -8.18 13.22
CA ILE A 463 -13.33 -7.94 14.21
C ILE A 463 -11.98 -8.34 13.62
N ASP A 464 -11.05 -7.40 13.60
CA ASP A 464 -9.68 -7.64 13.16
C ASP A 464 -8.93 -8.49 14.19
N ARG A 465 -8.70 -9.76 13.84
CA ARG A 465 -7.96 -10.72 14.66
C ARG A 465 -6.54 -10.25 14.96
N GLY A 466 -5.93 -9.50 14.03
CA GLY A 466 -4.59 -8.92 14.18
C GLY A 466 -4.51 -7.81 15.23
N THR A 467 -5.63 -7.33 15.77
CA THR A 467 -5.64 -6.31 16.83
C THR A 467 -6.10 -6.85 18.17
N LEU A 468 -6.67 -8.06 18.25
CA LEU A 468 -7.27 -8.61 19.47
C LEU A 468 -6.29 -8.84 20.62
N TYR A 469 -5.00 -8.90 20.33
CA TYR A 469 -3.95 -8.97 21.36
C TYR A 469 -3.53 -7.59 21.89
N LYS A 470 -4.01 -6.50 21.27
CA LYS A 470 -3.77 -5.13 21.72
C LYS A 470 -4.79 -4.75 22.80
N SER A 471 -4.32 -4.09 23.86
CA SER A 471 -5.16 -3.69 25.00
C SER A 471 -6.34 -2.78 24.60
N TRP A 472 -6.14 -1.87 23.65
CA TRP A 472 -7.16 -0.94 23.18
C TRP A 472 -8.29 -1.61 22.39
N SER A 473 -8.03 -2.77 21.75
CA SER A 473 -9.01 -3.47 20.91
C SER A 473 -10.18 -4.01 21.75
N LYS A 474 -9.93 -4.42 23.01
CA LYS A 474 -11.00 -4.84 23.93
C LYS A 474 -12.02 -3.74 24.19
N SER A 475 -11.56 -2.54 24.51
CA SER A 475 -12.44 -1.38 24.76
C SER A 475 -13.26 -1.03 23.52
N TYR A 476 -12.64 -1.14 22.34
CA TYR A 476 -13.31 -0.96 21.05
C TYR A 476 -14.42 -2.00 20.82
N VAL A 477 -14.10 -3.30 20.91
CA VAL A 477 -15.06 -4.39 20.69
C VAL A 477 -16.19 -4.34 21.73
N SER A 478 -15.88 -4.12 23.01
CA SER A 478 -16.90 -4.07 24.06
C SER A 478 -17.88 -2.91 23.87
N LYS A 479 -17.41 -1.79 23.30
CA LYS A 479 -18.25 -0.61 23.04
C LYS A 479 -19.09 -0.77 21.78
N HIS A 480 -18.48 -1.16 20.67
CA HIS A 480 -19.15 -1.16 19.36
C HIS A 480 -19.86 -2.48 19.04
N PHE A 481 -19.43 -3.58 19.67
CA PHE A 481 -19.98 -4.92 19.46
C PHE A 481 -20.28 -5.61 20.80
N PRO A 482 -21.17 -5.05 21.64
CA PRO A 482 -21.45 -5.57 22.99
C PRO A 482 -22.05 -6.99 22.99
N SER A 483 -22.56 -7.45 21.85
CA SER A 483 -23.06 -8.81 21.67
C SER A 483 -21.95 -9.87 21.55
N VAL A 484 -20.71 -9.46 21.28
CA VAL A 484 -19.56 -10.38 21.21
C VAL A 484 -18.99 -10.60 22.61
N THR A 485 -18.90 -11.86 23.00
CA THR A 485 -18.34 -12.26 24.30
C THR A 485 -16.83 -12.45 24.20
N LEU A 486 -16.06 -11.68 24.97
CA LEU A 486 -14.60 -11.82 25.07
C LEU A 486 -14.24 -12.63 26.33
N PRO A 487 -13.60 -13.81 26.22
CA PRO A 487 -13.36 -14.71 27.36
C PRO A 487 -12.42 -14.17 28.46
N ALA A 488 -11.46 -13.29 28.14
CA ALA A 488 -10.50 -12.72 29.11
C ALA A 488 -10.04 -11.28 28.75
N THR A 489 -8.93 -10.79 29.34
CA THR A 489 -8.43 -9.40 29.20
C THR A 489 -7.84 -9.08 27.82
N THR A 490 -7.08 -9.98 27.18
CA THR A 490 -6.51 -9.83 25.82
C THR A 490 -6.31 -11.20 25.17
N MET A 491 -6.31 -11.27 23.83
CA MET A 491 -5.96 -12.51 23.11
C MET A 491 -4.44 -12.70 23.14
N GLY A 492 -3.98 -13.92 23.39
CA GLY A 492 -2.57 -14.16 23.67
C GLY A 492 -1.71 -14.56 22.49
N TYR A 493 -0.45 -14.12 22.52
CA TYR A 493 0.59 -14.62 21.63
C TYR A 493 1.39 -15.71 22.35
N ALA A 494 0.81 -16.91 22.40
CA ALA A 494 1.42 -18.11 22.96
C ALA A 494 2.07 -17.95 24.35
N GLY A 495 1.26 -17.82 25.42
CA GLY A 495 1.65 -18.37 26.73
C GLY A 495 1.59 -17.47 27.98
N LEU A 496 0.91 -16.32 28.00
CA LEU A 496 0.71 -15.58 29.25
C LEU A 496 -0.60 -15.99 29.95
N ALA A 497 -0.55 -16.14 31.27
CA ALA A 497 -1.62 -16.73 32.10
C ALA A 497 -2.94 -15.93 32.19
N GLN A 498 -3.01 -14.74 31.60
CA GLN A 498 -4.22 -13.88 31.58
C GLN A 498 -4.83 -13.73 30.17
N GLU A 499 -4.32 -14.47 29.20
CA GLU A 499 -4.72 -14.35 27.80
C GLU A 499 -5.62 -15.50 27.36
N TYR A 500 -6.57 -15.23 26.46
CA TYR A 500 -7.43 -16.27 25.88
C TYR A 500 -6.95 -16.68 24.47
N THR A 501 -7.32 -17.89 24.08
CA THR A 501 -7.02 -18.50 22.77
C THR A 501 -8.10 -18.23 21.74
N LEU A 502 -7.77 -18.34 20.44
CA LEU A 502 -8.77 -18.24 19.37
C LEU A 502 -9.91 -19.24 19.59
N LEU A 503 -9.59 -20.46 20.04
CA LEU A 503 -10.57 -21.51 20.31
C LEU A 503 -11.57 -21.12 21.39
N GLU A 504 -11.13 -20.48 22.47
CA GLU A 504 -12.02 -19.99 23.55
C GLU A 504 -12.96 -18.90 23.04
N LEU A 505 -12.47 -17.97 22.21
CA LEU A 505 -13.30 -16.94 21.58
C LEU A 505 -14.37 -17.55 20.67
N LEU A 506 -13.98 -18.53 19.84
CA LEU A 506 -14.90 -19.25 18.97
C LEU A 506 -15.97 -19.98 19.78
N LYS A 507 -15.58 -20.72 20.83
CA LYS A 507 -16.52 -21.44 21.70
C LYS A 507 -17.50 -20.49 22.38
N ALA A 508 -17.02 -19.36 22.91
CA ALA A 508 -17.85 -18.38 23.61
C ALA A 508 -18.92 -17.74 22.71
N ASN A 509 -18.67 -17.64 21.40
CA ASN A 509 -19.56 -16.94 20.47
C ASN A 509 -20.33 -17.88 19.52
N SER A 510 -19.91 -19.14 19.36
CA SER A 510 -20.47 -20.08 18.38
C SER A 510 -21.95 -20.41 18.52
N ARG A 511 -22.52 -20.19 19.71
CA ARG A 511 -23.97 -20.36 19.94
C ARG A 511 -24.79 -19.15 19.50
N ASN A 512 -24.17 -17.97 19.47
CA ASN A 512 -24.84 -16.70 19.24
C ASN A 512 -24.63 -16.18 17.81
N PHE A 513 -23.55 -16.61 17.15
CA PHE A 513 -23.16 -16.13 15.83
C PHE A 513 -22.81 -17.30 14.89
N PRO A 514 -23.22 -17.23 13.61
CA PRO A 514 -22.51 -17.89 12.53
C PRO A 514 -21.10 -17.26 12.39
N ILE A 515 -20.05 -18.04 12.63
CA ILE A 515 -18.67 -17.52 12.67
C ILE A 515 -17.91 -17.83 11.37
N PHE A 516 -17.19 -16.82 10.88
CA PHE A 516 -16.31 -16.90 9.72
C PHE A 516 -14.91 -16.37 10.09
N LEU A 517 -13.88 -16.95 9.49
CA LEU A 517 -12.47 -16.62 9.71
C LEU A 517 -11.82 -16.26 8.38
N SER A 518 -10.95 -15.25 8.35
CA SER A 518 -9.99 -15.19 7.25
C SER A 518 -9.01 -16.36 7.36
N PRO A 519 -8.53 -16.88 6.22
CA PRO A 519 -7.49 -17.89 6.19
C PRO A 519 -6.30 -17.48 7.04
N MET A 520 -5.75 -18.42 7.78
CA MET A 520 -4.63 -18.13 8.67
C MET A 520 -3.31 -18.20 7.88
N SER A 521 -2.44 -17.21 8.10
CA SER A 521 -1.14 -17.09 7.42
C SER A 521 -0.20 -18.27 7.71
N HIS A 522 0.76 -18.53 6.83
CA HIS A 522 1.64 -19.72 6.81
C HIS A 522 2.69 -19.81 7.95
N PHE A 523 2.55 -19.03 9.03
CA PHE A 523 3.55 -19.01 10.11
C PHE A 523 3.42 -20.24 11.03
N GLU A 524 4.56 -20.73 11.52
CA GLU A 524 4.64 -22.00 12.28
C GLU A 524 3.83 -21.99 13.58
N GLN A 525 3.72 -20.83 14.25
CA GLN A 525 2.90 -20.65 15.45
C GLN A 525 1.39 -20.70 15.15
N VAL A 526 1.00 -20.41 13.91
CA VAL A 526 -0.39 -20.48 13.44
C VAL A 526 -0.82 -21.93 13.26
N LYS A 527 0.09 -22.86 12.93
CA LYS A 527 -0.24 -24.28 12.78
C LYS A 527 -0.81 -24.88 14.06
N LYS A 528 -0.27 -24.55 15.24
CA LYS A 528 -0.82 -25.02 16.52
C LYS A 528 -2.21 -24.46 16.82
N VAL A 529 -2.45 -23.20 16.46
CA VAL A 529 -3.78 -22.58 16.58
C VAL A 529 -4.74 -23.28 15.62
N GLU A 530 -4.32 -23.52 14.38
CA GLU A 530 -5.10 -24.22 13.37
C GLU A 530 -5.44 -25.65 13.78
N GLU A 531 -4.47 -26.41 14.29
CA GLU A 531 -4.68 -27.75 14.86
C GLU A 531 -5.71 -27.72 15.99
N SER A 532 -5.62 -26.75 16.90
CA SER A 532 -6.57 -26.62 18.01
C SER A 532 -8.00 -26.29 17.56
N VAL A 533 -8.14 -25.45 16.53
CA VAL A 533 -9.45 -25.14 15.93
C VAL A 533 -9.98 -26.34 15.17
N ARG A 534 -9.15 -27.01 14.37
CA ARG A 534 -9.51 -28.22 13.60
C ARG A 534 -9.87 -29.41 14.48
N ALA A 535 -9.34 -29.48 15.71
CA ALA A 535 -9.73 -30.49 16.70
C ALA A 535 -11.16 -30.29 17.23
N TRP A 536 -11.77 -29.12 17.06
CA TRP A 536 -13.09 -28.79 17.57
C TRP A 536 -14.13 -28.46 16.48
N ALA A 537 -13.70 -27.87 15.36
CA ALA A 537 -14.55 -27.44 14.26
C ALA A 537 -13.96 -27.83 12.90
N HIS A 538 -14.86 -28.07 11.94
CA HIS A 538 -14.54 -28.08 10.53
C HIS A 538 -14.49 -26.64 9.99
N LEU A 539 -13.57 -26.39 9.05
CA LEU A 539 -13.39 -25.08 8.41
C LEU A 539 -13.74 -25.22 6.93
N VAL A 540 -14.92 -24.73 6.55
CA VAL A 540 -15.43 -24.86 5.17
C VAL A 540 -15.20 -23.56 4.43
N ALA A 541 -14.67 -23.61 3.20
CA ALA A 541 -14.50 -22.40 2.42
C ALA A 541 -15.84 -21.71 2.12
N PHE A 542 -15.85 -20.39 2.26
CA PHE A 542 -16.98 -19.51 1.95
C PHE A 542 -16.43 -18.24 1.30
N GLY A 543 -16.16 -18.31 0.00
CA GLY A 543 -15.51 -17.20 -0.69
C GLY A 543 -14.08 -16.95 -0.22
N PRO A 544 -13.67 -15.70 0.07
CA PRO A 544 -12.37 -15.42 0.66
C PRO A 544 -12.28 -15.77 2.17
N LEU A 545 -13.37 -16.26 2.78
CA LEU A 545 -13.44 -16.61 4.20
C LEU A 545 -13.57 -18.13 4.42
N LEU A 546 -13.42 -18.57 5.66
CA LEU A 546 -13.65 -19.94 6.12
C LEU A 546 -14.77 -19.93 7.17
N GLN A 547 -15.88 -20.62 6.91
CA GLN A 547 -16.94 -20.83 7.89
C GLN A 547 -16.51 -21.84 8.95
N VAL A 548 -16.74 -21.51 10.22
CA VAL A 548 -16.43 -22.38 11.37
C VAL A 548 -17.67 -23.19 11.74
N ILE A 549 -17.60 -24.50 11.61
CA ILE A 549 -18.71 -25.42 11.93
C ILE A 549 -18.24 -26.43 12.97
N PRO A 550 -18.76 -26.45 14.21
CA PRO A 550 -18.37 -27.42 15.22
C PRO A 550 -18.49 -28.88 14.72
N LEU A 551 -17.52 -29.73 15.02
CA LEU A 551 -17.49 -31.12 14.53
C LEU A 551 -18.72 -31.93 14.96
N SER A 552 -19.29 -31.62 16.13
CA SER A 552 -20.53 -32.25 16.61
C SER A 552 -21.71 -31.97 15.69
N VAL A 553 -21.76 -30.81 15.03
CA VAL A 553 -22.79 -30.40 14.07
C VAL A 553 -22.46 -30.95 12.68
N TRP A 554 -21.21 -30.84 12.27
CA TRP A 554 -20.74 -31.31 10.96
C TRP A 554 -20.95 -32.81 10.76
N ASN A 555 -20.54 -33.63 11.72
CA ASN A 555 -20.61 -35.09 11.58
C ASN A 555 -22.03 -35.65 11.73
N SER A 556 -22.93 -34.92 12.39
CA SER A 556 -24.28 -35.40 12.68
C SER A 556 -25.32 -35.06 11.60
N ASN A 557 -25.02 -34.12 10.68
CA ASN A 557 -25.98 -33.63 9.71
C ASN A 557 -25.44 -33.65 8.27
N LYS A 558 -25.56 -34.81 7.61
CA LYS A 558 -25.11 -35.00 6.21
C LYS A 558 -25.76 -34.04 5.22
N LEU A 559 -27.05 -33.70 5.42
CA LEU A 559 -27.76 -32.75 4.56
C LEU A 559 -27.16 -31.35 4.67
N LEU A 560 -26.87 -30.89 5.89
CA LEU A 560 -26.21 -29.61 6.14
C LEU A 560 -24.84 -29.56 5.43
N THR A 561 -24.02 -30.61 5.56
CA THR A 561 -22.73 -30.70 4.87
C THR A 561 -22.87 -30.55 3.35
N ILE A 562 -23.78 -31.32 2.75
CA ILE A 562 -24.09 -31.28 1.32
C ILE A 562 -24.51 -29.87 0.88
N THR A 563 -25.46 -29.25 1.59
CA THR A 563 -25.94 -27.90 1.27
C THR A 563 -24.87 -26.82 1.43
N THR A 564 -23.98 -26.97 2.42
CA THR A 564 -22.88 -26.02 2.68
C THR A 564 -21.86 -26.08 1.54
N LEU A 565 -21.41 -27.28 1.17
CA LEU A 565 -20.49 -27.48 0.04
C LEU A 565 -21.09 -26.96 -1.27
N ALA A 566 -22.34 -27.32 -1.57
CA ALA A 566 -23.02 -26.85 -2.78
C ALA A 566 -23.12 -25.32 -2.85
N SER A 567 -23.43 -24.68 -1.72
CA SER A 567 -23.51 -23.21 -1.62
C SER A 567 -22.15 -22.55 -1.81
N ALA A 568 -21.09 -23.13 -1.25
CA ALA A 568 -19.72 -22.64 -1.39
C ALA A 568 -19.25 -22.67 -2.86
N PHE A 569 -19.50 -23.77 -3.59
CA PHE A 569 -19.17 -23.83 -5.02
C PHE A 569 -19.95 -22.81 -5.85
N GLN A 570 -21.27 -22.69 -5.64
CA GLN A 570 -22.06 -21.66 -6.34
C GLN A 570 -21.60 -20.23 -6.02
N PHE A 571 -21.07 -20.00 -4.83
CA PHE A 571 -20.51 -18.71 -4.46
C PHE A 571 -19.26 -18.38 -5.30
N PHE A 572 -18.33 -19.33 -5.43
CA PHE A 572 -17.11 -19.16 -6.21
C PHE A 572 -17.38 -18.96 -7.70
N ASP A 573 -18.25 -19.78 -8.31
CA ASP A 573 -18.62 -19.64 -9.73
C ASP A 573 -19.07 -18.19 -10.04
N ARG A 574 -19.98 -17.66 -9.21
CA ARG A 574 -20.52 -16.31 -9.38
C ARG A 574 -19.52 -15.20 -9.08
N LEU A 575 -18.57 -15.44 -8.17
CA LEU A 575 -17.50 -14.48 -7.92
C LEU A 575 -16.53 -14.43 -9.10
N ASP A 576 -16.15 -15.57 -9.65
CA ASP A 576 -15.20 -15.64 -10.76
C ASP A 576 -15.77 -15.03 -12.04
N GLU A 577 -17.06 -15.22 -12.29
CA GLU A 577 -17.77 -14.55 -13.38
C GLU A 577 -17.78 -13.02 -13.23
N LYS A 578 -17.94 -12.51 -12.00
CA LYS A 578 -18.10 -11.07 -11.73
C LYS A 578 -16.78 -10.34 -11.47
N TYR A 579 -15.79 -11.03 -10.90
CA TYR A 579 -14.51 -10.51 -10.44
C TYR A 579 -13.39 -11.49 -10.84
N PRO A 580 -13.08 -11.61 -12.14
CA PRO A 580 -12.01 -12.48 -12.60
C PRO A 580 -10.69 -11.98 -12.02
N ILE A 581 -10.06 -12.78 -11.15
CA ILE A 581 -8.78 -12.40 -10.58
C ILE A 581 -7.67 -12.74 -11.59
N THR A 582 -7.22 -11.74 -12.34
CA THR A 582 -6.17 -11.90 -13.35
C THR A 582 -4.76 -11.74 -12.75
N TYR A 583 -3.85 -12.64 -13.12
CA TYR A 583 -2.43 -12.59 -12.73
C TYR A 583 -1.65 -11.56 -13.55
N THR A 584 -1.84 -10.27 -13.27
CA THR A 584 -1.17 -9.22 -14.05
C THR A 584 0.31 -9.06 -13.66
N ARG A 585 0.67 -9.32 -12.39
CA ARG A 585 2.06 -9.17 -11.91
C ARG A 585 2.42 -10.13 -10.77
N LYS A 586 3.28 -11.12 -11.03
CA LYS A 586 3.74 -12.16 -10.06
C LYS A 586 4.32 -11.64 -8.73
N LEU A 587 4.63 -10.35 -8.64
CA LEU A 587 5.18 -9.70 -7.45
C LEU A 587 4.32 -8.50 -6.99
N SER A 588 2.99 -8.63 -7.04
CA SER A 588 2.07 -7.58 -6.58
C SER A 588 1.16 -8.07 -5.44
N TRP A 589 0.53 -7.13 -4.74
CA TRP A 589 -0.60 -7.43 -3.85
C TRP A 589 -1.72 -8.19 -4.55
N ASP A 590 -2.04 -7.81 -5.80
CA ASP A 590 -3.06 -8.49 -6.63
C ASP A 590 -2.76 -9.97 -6.78
N TYR A 591 -1.49 -10.31 -7.04
CA TYR A 591 -1.06 -11.70 -7.15
C TYR A 591 -1.17 -12.45 -5.83
N ALA A 592 -0.75 -11.85 -4.71
CA ALA A 592 -0.83 -12.50 -3.40
C ALA A 592 -2.30 -12.79 -3.02
N MET A 593 -3.20 -11.85 -3.29
CA MET A 593 -4.64 -12.02 -3.07
C MET A 593 -5.24 -13.08 -4.00
N ALA A 594 -4.86 -13.06 -5.28
CA ALA A 594 -5.25 -14.08 -6.25
C ALA A 594 -4.81 -15.47 -5.81
N ASP A 595 -3.56 -15.61 -5.41
CA ASP A 595 -2.99 -16.87 -4.94
C ASP A 595 -3.75 -17.35 -3.71
N GLN A 596 -3.93 -16.51 -2.69
CA GLN A 596 -4.68 -16.87 -1.48
C GLN A 596 -6.11 -17.32 -1.80
N TYR A 597 -6.85 -16.58 -2.63
CA TYR A 597 -8.20 -16.94 -3.04
C TYR A 597 -8.25 -18.30 -3.75
N ASN A 598 -7.29 -18.56 -4.63
CA ASN A 598 -7.19 -19.84 -5.31
C ASN A 598 -6.83 -20.98 -4.34
N GLN A 599 -5.92 -20.77 -3.38
CA GLN A 599 -5.60 -21.77 -2.35
C GLN A 599 -6.83 -22.16 -1.52
N ILE A 600 -7.72 -21.20 -1.20
CA ILE A 600 -8.98 -21.47 -0.49
C ILE A 600 -9.90 -22.33 -1.35
N LYS A 601 -10.09 -21.98 -2.63
CA LYS A 601 -10.89 -22.80 -3.57
C LYS A 601 -10.34 -24.21 -3.70
N LEU A 602 -9.03 -24.32 -3.83
CA LEU A 602 -8.34 -25.59 -3.93
C LEU A 602 -8.62 -26.42 -2.68
N SER A 603 -8.53 -25.83 -1.49
CA SER A 603 -8.86 -26.48 -0.22
C SER A 603 -10.31 -26.99 -0.18
N LEU A 604 -11.28 -26.18 -0.63
CA LEU A 604 -12.68 -26.60 -0.77
C LEU A 604 -12.85 -27.79 -1.70
N CYS A 605 -12.17 -27.77 -2.85
CA CYS A 605 -12.21 -28.87 -3.82
C CYS A 605 -11.71 -30.17 -3.18
N ILE A 606 -10.61 -30.13 -2.43
CA ILE A 606 -10.11 -31.29 -1.67
C ILE A 606 -11.19 -31.79 -0.71
N GLU A 607 -11.79 -30.88 0.04
CA GLU A 607 -12.72 -31.23 1.11
C GLU A 607 -13.98 -31.88 0.54
N ALA A 608 -14.51 -31.30 -0.52
CA ALA A 608 -15.69 -31.81 -1.21
C ALA A 608 -15.43 -33.17 -1.87
N LEU A 609 -14.26 -33.37 -2.48
CA LEU A 609 -13.87 -34.66 -3.05
C LEU A 609 -13.69 -35.71 -1.96
N ASN A 610 -13.04 -35.39 -0.85
CA ASN A 610 -12.91 -36.30 0.30
C ASN A 610 -14.26 -36.67 0.88
N PHE A 611 -15.17 -35.70 1.02
CA PHE A 611 -16.53 -35.96 1.48
C PHE A 611 -17.28 -36.90 0.53
N LEU A 612 -17.20 -36.67 -0.79
CA LEU A 612 -17.78 -37.55 -1.81
C LEU A 612 -17.21 -38.97 -1.75
N LEU A 613 -15.89 -39.10 -1.61
CA LEU A 613 -15.21 -40.40 -1.52
C LEU A 613 -15.62 -41.18 -0.27
N ALA A 614 -15.77 -40.50 0.87
CA ALA A 614 -16.20 -41.11 2.12
C ALA A 614 -17.71 -41.38 2.17
N ASN A 615 -18.51 -40.63 1.41
CA ASN A 615 -19.97 -40.69 1.37
C ASN A 615 -20.47 -40.66 -0.09
N PRO A 616 -20.25 -41.72 -0.88
CA PRO A 616 -20.70 -41.77 -2.28
C PRO A 616 -22.22 -41.54 -2.33
N PRO A 617 -22.70 -40.45 -2.99
CA PRO A 617 -24.08 -40.03 -2.86
C PRO A 617 -25.01 -40.80 -3.82
N PRO A 618 -26.33 -40.79 -3.56
CA PRO A 618 -27.36 -41.12 -4.54
C PRO A 618 -27.61 -39.99 -5.57
N ASP A 619 -27.15 -38.75 -5.30
CA ASP A 619 -27.29 -37.58 -6.18
C ASP A 619 -26.05 -37.36 -7.08
N THR A 620 -26.21 -37.65 -8.37
CA THR A 620 -25.15 -37.54 -9.38
C THR A 620 -24.92 -36.11 -9.89
N ALA A 621 -25.82 -35.15 -9.62
CA ALA A 621 -25.69 -33.78 -10.14
C ALA A 621 -24.70 -32.95 -9.30
N LEU A 622 -24.81 -33.02 -7.98
CA LEU A 622 -23.85 -32.36 -7.08
C LEU A 622 -22.45 -32.97 -7.20
N ALA A 623 -22.35 -34.30 -7.28
CA ALA A 623 -21.07 -34.98 -7.48
C ALA A 623 -20.41 -34.56 -8.80
N ARG A 624 -21.17 -34.49 -9.91
CA ARG A 624 -20.68 -33.94 -11.19
C ARG A 624 -20.19 -32.52 -11.04
N LYS A 625 -20.96 -31.65 -10.39
CA LYS A 625 -20.57 -30.25 -10.19
C LYS A 625 -19.26 -30.11 -9.40
N ILE A 626 -19.12 -30.83 -8.29
CA ILE A 626 -17.89 -30.82 -7.47
C ILE A 626 -16.70 -31.26 -8.31
N ILE A 627 -16.85 -32.34 -9.08
CA ILE A 627 -15.78 -32.88 -9.91
C ILE A 627 -15.38 -31.91 -11.02
N THR A 628 -16.34 -31.41 -11.81
CA THR A 628 -16.05 -30.46 -12.91
C THR A 628 -15.44 -29.16 -12.40
N THR A 629 -15.92 -28.64 -11.26
CA THR A 629 -15.35 -27.42 -10.68
C THR A 629 -13.93 -27.67 -10.16
N SER A 630 -13.70 -28.83 -9.52
CA SER A 630 -12.36 -29.23 -9.07
C SER A 630 -11.38 -29.38 -10.22
N GLU A 631 -11.80 -29.96 -11.35
CA GLU A 631 -10.98 -30.03 -12.57
C GLU A 631 -10.61 -28.65 -13.09
N HIS A 632 -11.56 -27.71 -13.14
CA HIS A 632 -11.32 -26.35 -13.60
C HIS A 632 -10.35 -25.60 -12.68
N VAL A 633 -10.54 -25.69 -11.37
CA VAL A 633 -9.67 -25.08 -10.36
C VAL A 633 -8.26 -25.65 -10.47
N ILE A 634 -8.10 -26.98 -10.54
CA ILE A 634 -6.79 -27.64 -10.69
C ILE A 634 -6.08 -27.20 -11.97
N ALA A 635 -6.80 -27.11 -13.10
CA ALA A 635 -6.23 -26.68 -14.38
C ALA A 635 -5.70 -25.23 -14.34
N SER A 636 -6.16 -24.40 -13.40
CA SER A 636 -5.67 -23.03 -13.23
C SER A 636 -4.36 -22.93 -12.44
N PHE A 637 -3.93 -24.00 -11.74
CA PHE A 637 -2.66 -24.01 -11.01
C PHE A 637 -1.48 -24.36 -11.91
N PRO A 638 -0.34 -23.65 -11.79
CA PRO A 638 0.87 -23.98 -12.55
C PRO A 638 1.43 -25.38 -12.24
N THR A 639 1.32 -25.79 -10.97
CA THR A 639 1.78 -27.10 -10.46
C THR A 639 0.82 -27.60 -9.37
N PRO A 640 -0.31 -28.23 -9.75
CA PRO A 640 -1.25 -28.78 -8.79
C PRO A 640 -0.62 -29.93 -7.98
N PRO A 641 -0.93 -30.09 -6.68
CA PRO A 641 -0.38 -31.18 -5.88
C PRO A 641 -0.85 -32.55 -6.39
N ILE A 642 0.06 -33.52 -6.43
CA ILE A 642 -0.19 -34.85 -7.03
C ILE A 642 -1.38 -35.60 -6.40
N ASP A 643 -1.61 -35.40 -5.10
CA ASP A 643 -2.69 -36.07 -4.37
C ASP A 643 -4.09 -35.57 -4.79
N TYR A 644 -4.19 -34.34 -5.32
CA TYR A 644 -5.44 -33.82 -5.87
C TYR A 644 -5.90 -34.59 -7.10
N HIS A 645 -4.97 -34.95 -7.99
CA HIS A 645 -5.32 -35.73 -9.18
C HIS A 645 -5.85 -37.12 -8.79
N LYS A 646 -5.31 -37.73 -7.74
CA LYS A 646 -5.81 -39.00 -7.18
C LYS A 646 -7.25 -38.87 -6.67
N MET A 647 -7.55 -37.77 -5.99
CA MET A 647 -8.87 -37.52 -5.41
C MET A 647 -9.95 -37.26 -6.47
N VAL A 648 -9.63 -36.50 -7.51
CA VAL A 648 -10.55 -36.29 -8.65
C VAL A 648 -10.79 -37.59 -9.41
N ALA A 649 -9.74 -38.39 -9.68
CA ALA A 649 -9.89 -39.69 -10.32
C ALA A 649 -10.76 -40.66 -9.49
N GLY A 650 -10.56 -40.69 -8.17
CA GLY A 650 -11.37 -41.46 -7.25
C GLY A 650 -12.83 -41.00 -7.26
N ALA A 651 -13.09 -39.69 -7.21
CA ALA A 651 -14.45 -39.16 -7.26
C ALA A 651 -15.13 -39.40 -8.61
N LEU A 652 -14.42 -39.31 -9.73
CA LEU A 652 -14.92 -39.65 -11.06
C LEU A 652 -15.39 -41.11 -11.15
N SER A 653 -14.71 -42.03 -10.46
CA SER A 653 -15.11 -43.44 -10.42
C SER A 653 -16.46 -43.68 -9.73
N ILE A 654 -16.94 -42.72 -8.92
CA ILE A 654 -18.24 -42.78 -8.22
C ILE A 654 -19.41 -42.42 -9.15
N LEU A 655 -19.20 -41.65 -10.22
CA LEU A 655 -20.29 -41.10 -11.04
C LEU A 655 -20.98 -42.07 -12.00
N SER A 656 -20.27 -43.04 -12.61
CA SER A 656 -20.78 -44.22 -13.36
C SER A 656 -19.72 -44.77 -14.35
N PRO A 657 -19.70 -46.09 -14.64
CA PRO A 657 -18.86 -46.68 -15.69
C PRO A 657 -19.18 -46.24 -17.13
N ARG A 658 -20.15 -45.35 -17.37
CA ARG A 658 -20.46 -44.75 -18.70
C ARG A 658 -19.68 -43.47 -19.02
N ASP A 659 -18.99 -42.85 -18.05
CA ASP A 659 -18.16 -41.66 -18.26
C ASP A 659 -16.68 -41.99 -18.60
N LYS A 660 -16.43 -43.20 -19.13
CA LYS A 660 -15.10 -43.70 -19.56
C LYS A 660 -14.29 -42.70 -20.41
N PRO A 661 -14.87 -41.92 -21.35
CA PRO A 661 -14.09 -40.96 -22.15
C PRO A 661 -13.57 -39.76 -21.34
N THR A 662 -14.37 -39.28 -20.37
CA THR A 662 -14.00 -38.17 -19.47
C THR A 662 -12.92 -38.63 -18.50
N ILE A 663 -13.08 -39.84 -17.95
CA ILE A 663 -12.09 -40.51 -17.09
C ILE A 663 -10.78 -40.74 -17.84
N ALA A 664 -10.82 -41.20 -19.10
CA ALA A 664 -9.64 -41.41 -19.93
C ALA A 664 -8.91 -40.11 -20.29
N LYS A 665 -9.64 -39.03 -20.60
CA LYS A 665 -9.04 -37.69 -20.82
C LYS A 665 -8.37 -37.16 -19.55
N PHE A 666 -9.04 -37.26 -18.40
CA PHE A 666 -8.48 -36.82 -17.13
C PHE A 666 -7.22 -37.62 -16.75
N LEU A 667 -7.26 -38.94 -16.86
CA LEU A 667 -6.10 -39.81 -16.62
C LEU A 667 -4.98 -39.54 -17.61
N PHE A 668 -5.26 -39.25 -18.88
CA PHE A 668 -4.24 -38.85 -19.87
C PHE A 668 -3.55 -37.53 -19.47
N HIS A 669 -4.30 -36.53 -19.02
CA HIS A 669 -3.74 -35.28 -18.50
C HIS A 669 -2.92 -35.53 -17.23
N ALA A 670 -3.43 -36.32 -16.27
CA ALA A 670 -2.69 -36.69 -15.06
C ALA A 670 -1.38 -37.43 -15.39
N ASN A 671 -1.40 -38.36 -16.34
CA ASN A 671 -0.21 -39.12 -16.76
C ASN A 671 0.83 -38.22 -17.46
N LYS A 672 0.39 -37.20 -18.20
CA LYS A 672 1.29 -36.19 -18.80
C LYS A 672 2.02 -35.36 -17.73
N TYR A 673 1.31 -34.92 -16.69
CA TYR A 673 1.91 -34.17 -15.58
C TYR A 673 2.83 -35.03 -14.70
N LEU A 674 2.50 -36.31 -14.49
CA LEU A 674 3.30 -37.26 -13.72
C LEU A 674 4.65 -37.58 -14.38
N ASN A 675 4.67 -37.70 -15.71
CA ASN A 675 5.90 -37.91 -16.48
C ASN A 675 6.84 -36.69 -16.50
N GLU A 676 6.33 -35.50 -16.20
CA GLU A 676 7.11 -34.25 -16.18
C GLU A 676 7.56 -33.84 -14.75
N GLY A 677 7.16 -34.56 -13.69
CA GLY A 677 7.20 -34.07 -12.30
C GLY A 677 8.02 -34.83 -11.23
N ASP A 678 8.01 -36.17 -11.15
CA ASP A 678 8.76 -36.92 -10.12
C ASP A 678 8.79 -38.44 -10.42
N PRO A 679 9.97 -39.09 -10.57
CA PRO A 679 10.09 -40.52 -10.81
C PRO A 679 9.50 -41.44 -9.73
N GLN A 680 9.24 -40.95 -8.50
CA GLN A 680 8.74 -41.78 -7.39
C GLN A 680 7.22 -42.05 -7.42
N ALA A 681 6.47 -41.42 -8.32
CA ALA A 681 5.01 -41.58 -8.38
C ALA A 681 4.54 -42.96 -8.86
N ILE A 682 5.42 -43.73 -9.53
CA ILE A 682 5.10 -45.03 -10.15
C ILE A 682 4.96 -46.17 -9.11
N ASP A 683 5.55 -46.03 -7.93
CA ASP A 683 5.72 -47.13 -6.95
C ASP A 683 4.60 -47.23 -5.88
N TYR A 684 3.53 -46.43 -5.98
CA TYR A 684 2.47 -46.42 -4.96
C TYR A 684 1.39 -47.51 -5.18
N PRO A 685 1.09 -48.38 -4.18
CA PRO A 685 0.16 -49.51 -4.31
C PRO A 685 -1.28 -49.14 -4.70
N SER A 686 -1.72 -47.92 -4.39
CA SER A 686 -3.06 -47.40 -4.75
C SER A 686 -3.16 -46.99 -6.22
N TYR A 687 -2.07 -46.57 -6.86
CA TYR A 687 -2.02 -46.29 -8.31
C TYR A 687 -2.14 -47.57 -9.12
N GLN A 688 -1.42 -48.63 -8.72
CA GLN A 688 -1.55 -49.93 -9.35
C GLN A 688 -2.97 -50.50 -9.21
N LYS A 689 -3.67 -50.29 -8.08
CA LYS A 689 -5.07 -50.72 -7.92
C LYS A 689 -6.04 -49.99 -8.86
N VAL A 690 -5.91 -48.67 -9.04
CA VAL A 690 -6.76 -47.91 -9.97
C VAL A 690 -6.43 -48.25 -11.44
N TYR A 691 -5.14 -48.39 -11.77
CA TYR A 691 -4.66 -48.78 -13.09
C TYR A 691 -5.06 -50.23 -13.46
N GLN A 692 -4.98 -51.17 -12.52
CA GLN A 692 -5.41 -52.57 -12.71
C GLN A 692 -6.94 -52.70 -12.76
N HIS A 693 -7.68 -51.92 -11.97
CA HIS A 693 -9.14 -51.87 -12.05
C HIS A 693 -9.62 -51.30 -13.40
N TYR A 694 -8.88 -50.33 -13.97
CA TYR A 694 -9.16 -49.79 -15.29
C TYR A 694 -8.79 -50.75 -16.44
N ASN A 695 -7.64 -51.42 -16.37
CA ASN A 695 -7.25 -52.43 -17.38
C ASN A 695 -8.11 -53.70 -17.34
N SER A 696 -8.91 -53.90 -16.30
CA SER A 696 -9.86 -55.02 -16.18
C SER A 696 -11.30 -54.66 -16.59
N LEU A 697 -11.58 -53.39 -16.91
CA LEU A 697 -12.85 -52.86 -17.42
C LEU A 697 -12.78 -52.53 -18.92
#